data_AF-A0A966UTV7-F1
#
_entry.id   AF-A0A966UTV7-F1
#
_cell.length_a   1.000
_cell.length_b   1.000
_cell.length_c   1.000
_cell.angle_alpha   90.00
_cell.angle_beta   90.00
_cell.angle_gamma   90.00
#
_symmetry.space_group_name_H-M   'P 1'
#
loop_
_entity.id
_entity.type
_entity.pdbx_description
1 polymer ?
#
loop_
_entity_poly.entity_id
_entity_poly.type
_entity_poly.pdbx_seq_one_letter_code
_entity_poly.pdbx_strand_id
1 'polypeptide(L)'
;LVSLTGNSVTVNGVLNVDAITAGAGPGDAGGQVLITGRDVILNNRVTANGGDGVVNATGGNFGGGSAGEIDIRATDSLSVNPTPDAEIGGSFSALGGDPSGGNADFGADGIIQLSSDRDLYFTTNQEAQRETQYSISAGRNLIFASFLNRGDLGSSVGGVSFRMNVNNTQVSRIPLNLAFAQSDPTGILYMAPGSIIQMNGGTLSVNKEQNLTTGRIELANVDVENSPSFGLTYSGTSQLKFSGSIAGSNTQGGNGAVVSISAGNADFVVLGGITVNGDDGAGGGAGNIAVTAKSINIREIQANGGGGSGSVGKGGDITLETSTGGIEVGSIFAQGGVEDTTNGTGGFGGRGGTVVLNPGGLLDGGRGALDIQTINVSGGACADPLGVGGAGGRITIVAGQNLLIPSNMFTGGGDGDQTRGAPGNISITTTGTADIALKESNLVINGTGNVYLNSARNLILGTVDFGSGTPLDTISAGSLTVNDGAVAGDILGQLVAKYGLVDATGQLLMPSSSAIDSNGGAVSVTGNGGQAQIGSVFTTLADAAGGAININTGGGLLQVGGFLFTQGSDAVAGGNQGLAGGSITLQGSSVSVGSINTSAGGSSSTARLFGRGGQGGNVSITATGVGGQITLQDDLILTGGRGLSTRDGIGGSGGRIALNGNVVLDSGSGLVNQIILNTAGGAGLAAGGSGSGGAINVTGSLTGTSTTSNRLQLSHGSGAVTLGAVTLGELITADATGVAADSTGAVTINGALNLTTLT
;
A
#
# COMPACT_ATOMS: atom_id res chain seq x y z
N LEU A 1 -4.05 -51.42 31.61
CA LEU A 1 -5.29 -51.39 30.82
C LEU A 1 -6.48 -51.26 31.77
N VAL A 2 -7.10 -50.09 31.84
CA VAL A 2 -8.42 -49.94 32.45
C VAL A 2 -9.42 -49.98 31.29
N SER A 3 -9.94 -51.16 30.96
CA SER A 3 -11.03 -51.32 29.99
C SER A 3 -12.33 -51.10 30.73
N LEU A 4 -12.96 -49.94 30.53
CA LEU A 4 -14.25 -49.61 31.13
C LEU A 4 -15.32 -49.53 30.05
N THR A 5 -16.16 -50.55 30.02
CA THR A 5 -17.49 -50.47 29.43
C THR A 5 -18.42 -49.79 30.46
N GLY A 6 -18.35 -48.46 30.57
CA GLY A 6 -19.24 -47.68 31.45
C GLY A 6 -18.72 -46.32 31.95
N ASN A 7 -19.07 -45.26 31.21
CA ASN A 7 -19.32 -43.83 31.47
C ASN A 7 -18.63 -42.95 32.55
N SER A 8 -17.68 -43.36 33.42
CA SER A 8 -16.83 -42.37 34.13
C SER A 8 -15.63 -42.95 34.88
N VAL A 9 -14.50 -42.24 34.88
CA VAL A 9 -13.32 -42.49 35.73
C VAL A 9 -13.04 -41.25 36.59
N THR A 10 -13.16 -41.40 37.90
CA THR A 10 -12.83 -40.34 38.88
C THR A 10 -11.75 -40.84 39.83
N VAL A 11 -10.61 -40.15 39.93
CA VAL A 11 -9.49 -40.53 40.79
C VAL A 11 -9.02 -39.34 41.64
N ASN A 12 -9.10 -39.47 42.97
CA ASN A 12 -8.66 -38.44 43.93
C ASN A 12 -7.12 -38.44 44.14
N GLY A 13 -6.34 -38.27 43.08
CA GLY A 13 -4.87 -38.30 43.13
C GLY A 13 -4.20 -38.05 41.76
N VAL A 14 -3.02 -38.63 41.55
CA VAL A 14 -2.38 -38.68 40.23
C VAL A 14 -3.00 -39.83 39.43
N LEU A 15 -3.59 -39.51 38.29
CA LEU A 15 -4.15 -40.48 37.36
C LEU A 15 -3.23 -40.58 36.14
N ASN A 16 -2.51 -41.71 36.04
CA ASN A 16 -1.75 -42.06 34.86
C ASN A 16 -2.59 -42.98 33.97
N VAL A 17 -2.97 -42.48 32.80
CA VAL A 17 -3.73 -43.22 31.80
C VAL A 17 -2.83 -43.50 30.61
N ASP A 18 -2.66 -44.78 30.31
CA ASP A 18 -2.09 -45.18 29.02
C ASP A 18 -3.15 -44.95 27.94
N ALA A 19 -4.06 -45.89 27.68
CA ALA A 19 -5.11 -45.76 26.66
C ALA A 19 -6.52 -46.02 27.19
N ILE A 20 -7.52 -45.33 26.64
CA ILE A 20 -8.95 -45.60 26.85
C ILE A 20 -9.67 -45.66 25.51
N THR A 21 -10.46 -46.71 25.30
CA THR A 21 -11.29 -46.89 24.12
C THR A 21 -12.73 -47.16 24.54
N ALA A 22 -13.63 -46.21 24.24
CA ALA A 22 -15.07 -46.41 24.27
C ALA A 22 -15.54 -46.73 22.86
N GLY A 23 -15.67 -48.03 22.54
CA GLY A 23 -16.13 -48.50 21.24
C GLY A 23 -17.65 -48.65 21.19
N ALA A 24 -18.23 -48.47 20.01
CA ALA A 24 -19.64 -48.69 19.71
C ALA A 24 -19.82 -49.90 18.77
N GLY A 25 -20.97 -50.57 18.88
CA GLY A 25 -21.37 -51.60 17.91
C GLY A 25 -21.73 -50.97 16.55
N PRO A 26 -21.82 -51.75 15.46
CA PRO A 26 -22.14 -51.21 14.14
C PRO A 26 -23.45 -50.40 14.13
N GLY A 27 -23.39 -49.15 13.66
CA GLY A 27 -24.50 -48.21 13.65
C GLY A 27 -24.84 -47.56 15.01
N ASP A 28 -24.15 -47.92 16.09
CA ASP A 28 -24.37 -47.37 17.43
C ASP A 28 -23.54 -46.10 17.67
N ALA A 29 -24.07 -45.22 18.54
CA ALA A 29 -23.33 -44.05 19.01
C ALA A 29 -22.14 -44.44 19.90
N GLY A 30 -21.03 -43.71 19.75
CA GLY A 30 -19.82 -43.81 20.55
C GLY A 30 -20.10 -43.52 22.03
N GLY A 31 -19.40 -44.25 22.91
CA GLY A 31 -19.50 -44.04 24.36
C GLY A 31 -18.79 -42.76 24.81
N GLN A 32 -19.26 -42.14 25.90
CA GLN A 32 -18.61 -40.97 26.49
C GLN A 32 -17.41 -41.38 27.35
N VAL A 33 -16.32 -40.62 27.26
CA VAL A 33 -15.13 -40.75 28.11
C VAL A 33 -15.05 -39.54 29.02
N LEU A 34 -15.30 -39.74 30.32
CA LEU A 34 -15.10 -38.71 31.35
C LEU A 34 -13.93 -39.11 32.26
N ILE A 35 -12.89 -38.28 32.30
CA ILE A 35 -11.71 -38.45 33.16
C ILE A 35 -11.60 -37.26 34.10
N THR A 36 -11.65 -37.49 35.40
CA THR A 36 -11.42 -36.44 36.40
C THR A 36 -10.36 -36.85 37.42
N GLY A 37 -9.43 -35.93 37.74
CA GLY A 37 -8.39 -36.16 38.75
C GLY A 37 -7.71 -34.88 39.21
N ARG A 38 -6.78 -34.99 40.18
CA ARG A 38 -5.98 -33.82 40.61
C ARG A 38 -4.88 -33.54 39.60
N ASP A 39 -4.02 -34.53 39.41
CA ASP A 39 -2.99 -34.52 38.37
C ASP A 39 -3.36 -35.60 37.35
N VAL A 40 -3.56 -35.24 36.09
CA VAL A 40 -3.89 -36.19 35.02
C VAL A 40 -2.73 -36.25 34.04
N ILE A 41 -2.21 -37.45 33.81
CA ILE A 41 -1.11 -37.70 32.87
C ILE A 41 -1.61 -38.71 31.85
N LEU A 42 -1.65 -38.30 30.58
CA LEU A 42 -2.05 -39.11 29.44
C LEU A 42 -0.79 -39.50 28.66
N ASN A 43 -0.48 -40.80 28.59
CA ASN A 43 0.71 -41.30 27.89
C ASN A 43 0.37 -42.05 26.59
N ASN A 44 -0.91 -42.21 26.23
CA ASN A 44 -1.34 -42.88 25.00
C ASN A 44 -2.73 -42.35 24.51
N ARG A 45 -3.29 -43.00 23.48
CA ARG A 45 -4.51 -42.59 22.76
C ARG A 45 -5.78 -42.70 23.60
N VAL A 46 -6.67 -41.71 23.48
CA VAL A 46 -8.05 -41.75 24.04
C VAL A 46 -9.05 -41.71 22.89
N THR A 47 -9.96 -42.67 22.81
CA THR A 47 -10.87 -42.83 21.67
C THR A 47 -12.33 -43.06 22.10
N ALA A 48 -13.26 -42.37 21.47
CA ALA A 48 -14.71 -42.43 21.65
C ALA A 48 -15.42 -42.41 20.28
N ASN A 49 -15.08 -43.34 19.38
CA ASN A 49 -15.62 -43.34 18.03
C ASN A 49 -17.02 -43.98 17.96
N GLY A 50 -17.84 -43.51 17.05
CA GLY A 50 -19.11 -44.14 16.67
C GLY A 50 -18.88 -45.42 15.86
N GLY A 51 -19.88 -46.30 15.84
CA GLY A 51 -19.77 -47.57 15.13
C GLY A 51 -20.12 -47.43 13.65
N ASP A 52 -19.37 -48.13 12.80
CA ASP A 52 -19.58 -48.10 11.34
C ASP A 52 -20.96 -48.60 10.95
N GLY A 53 -21.50 -48.05 9.86
CA GLY A 53 -22.77 -48.47 9.28
C GLY A 53 -22.73 -49.92 8.81
N VAL A 54 -23.91 -50.52 8.66
CA VAL A 54 -24.06 -51.90 8.19
C VAL A 54 -25.13 -51.99 7.11
N VAL A 55 -24.90 -52.86 6.13
CA VAL A 55 -25.94 -53.27 5.19
C VAL A 55 -26.63 -54.50 5.77
N ASN A 56 -27.91 -54.38 6.11
CA ASN A 56 -28.73 -55.51 6.56
C ASN A 56 -28.93 -56.51 5.39
N ALA A 57 -29.09 -57.79 5.72
CA ALA A 57 -29.45 -58.89 4.82
C ALA A 57 -30.61 -58.61 3.82
N THR A 58 -31.49 -57.64 4.08
CA THR A 58 -32.57 -57.18 3.17
C THR A 58 -32.19 -55.97 2.30
N GLY A 59 -30.93 -55.53 2.30
CA GLY A 59 -30.43 -54.41 1.49
C GLY A 59 -30.67 -53.01 2.08
N GLY A 60 -31.12 -52.91 3.34
CA GLY A 60 -31.24 -51.63 4.04
C GLY A 60 -29.88 -51.09 4.45
N ASN A 61 -29.54 -49.87 4.03
CA ASN A 61 -28.29 -49.20 4.35
C ASN A 61 -28.46 -48.37 5.63
N PHE A 62 -27.73 -48.70 6.70
CA PHE A 62 -27.70 -47.90 7.93
C PHE A 62 -26.51 -46.95 7.89
N GLY A 63 -26.72 -45.69 8.31
CA GLY A 63 -25.64 -44.70 8.46
C GLY A 63 -24.69 -45.05 9.61
N GLY A 64 -23.56 -44.36 9.68
CA GLY A 64 -22.64 -44.50 10.80
C GLY A 64 -23.22 -43.91 12.09
N GLY A 65 -22.90 -44.50 13.23
CA GLY A 65 -23.29 -43.95 14.53
C GLY A 65 -22.48 -42.70 14.90
N SER A 66 -23.05 -41.76 15.65
CA SER A 66 -22.32 -40.55 16.10
C SER A 66 -21.15 -40.91 17.01
N ALA A 67 -20.10 -40.10 17.03
CA ALA A 67 -19.04 -40.22 18.03
C ALA A 67 -19.55 -39.93 19.45
N GLY A 68 -18.79 -40.40 20.44
CA GLY A 68 -18.95 -39.99 21.83
C GLY A 68 -18.15 -38.72 22.15
N GLU A 69 -18.41 -38.13 23.31
CA GLU A 69 -17.66 -36.99 23.83
C GLU A 69 -16.49 -37.45 24.70
N ILE A 70 -15.35 -36.76 24.62
CA ILE A 70 -14.20 -36.94 25.50
C ILE A 70 -14.10 -35.69 26.37
N ASP A 71 -14.30 -35.81 27.68
CA ASP A 71 -14.13 -34.74 28.66
C ASP A 71 -13.07 -35.14 29.70
N ILE A 72 -12.00 -34.37 29.76
CA ILE A 72 -10.88 -34.57 30.68
C ILE A 72 -10.69 -33.32 31.53
N ARG A 73 -10.75 -33.49 32.85
CA ARG A 73 -10.61 -32.41 33.81
C ARG A 73 -9.59 -32.72 34.89
N ALA A 74 -8.58 -31.87 35.01
CA ALA A 74 -7.60 -31.89 36.09
C ALA A 74 -7.82 -30.72 37.07
N THR A 75 -7.86 -30.98 38.38
CA THR A 75 -7.97 -29.90 39.39
C THR A 75 -6.63 -29.26 39.77
N ASP A 76 -5.52 -29.81 39.28
CA ASP A 76 -4.20 -29.17 39.31
C ASP A 76 -3.59 -29.17 37.90
N SER A 77 -2.85 -30.20 37.48
CA SER A 77 -2.19 -30.22 36.16
C SER A 77 -2.66 -31.34 35.23
N LEU A 78 -2.75 -31.06 33.93
CA LEU A 78 -2.99 -32.04 32.86
C LEU A 78 -1.78 -32.10 31.92
N SER A 79 -1.20 -33.29 31.70
CA SER A 79 -0.06 -33.50 30.79
C SER A 79 -0.41 -34.53 29.72
N VAL A 80 -0.22 -34.18 28.46
CA VAL A 80 -0.37 -35.06 27.29
C VAL A 80 1.02 -35.37 26.73
N ASN A 81 1.42 -36.63 26.83
CA ASN A 81 2.77 -37.10 26.60
C ASN A 81 2.86 -38.10 25.44
N PRO A 82 4.04 -38.22 24.79
CA PRO A 82 4.26 -39.23 23.78
C PRO A 82 4.19 -40.64 24.38
N THR A 83 3.84 -41.60 23.54
CA THR A 83 3.92 -43.02 23.91
C THR A 83 5.37 -43.45 24.18
N PRO A 84 5.61 -44.41 25.08
CA PRO A 84 6.96 -44.95 25.33
C PRO A 84 7.65 -45.52 24.09
N ASP A 85 6.89 -45.92 23.07
CA ASP A 85 7.39 -46.57 21.85
C ASP A 85 7.56 -45.61 20.64
N ALA A 86 7.48 -44.29 20.87
CA ALA A 86 7.81 -43.21 19.91
C ALA A 86 7.05 -43.15 18.57
N GLU A 87 6.30 -44.19 18.16
CA GLU A 87 5.67 -44.25 16.83
C GLU A 87 4.23 -43.70 16.76
N ILE A 88 3.52 -43.58 17.89
CA ILE A 88 2.11 -43.13 17.90
C ILE A 88 1.98 -41.92 18.82
N GLY A 89 1.76 -40.74 18.22
CA GLY A 89 1.43 -39.52 18.95
C GLY A 89 0.17 -39.70 19.79
N GLY A 90 0.14 -39.10 20.97
CA GLY A 90 -1.01 -39.14 21.87
C GLY A 90 -2.22 -38.48 21.20
N SER A 91 -3.01 -39.25 20.47
CA SER A 91 -4.13 -38.76 19.66
C SER A 91 -5.44 -38.92 20.44
N PHE A 92 -6.30 -37.93 20.37
CA PHE A 92 -7.70 -38.10 20.74
C PHE A 92 -8.50 -38.41 19.48
N SER A 93 -9.46 -39.33 19.58
CA SER A 93 -10.28 -39.74 18.44
C SER A 93 -11.74 -39.75 18.87
N ALA A 94 -12.56 -38.88 18.29
CA ALA A 94 -14.00 -38.85 18.51
C ALA A 94 -14.68 -38.75 17.14
N LEU A 95 -14.49 -39.79 16.32
CA LEU A 95 -14.97 -39.83 14.94
C LEU A 95 -16.31 -40.54 14.87
N GLY A 96 -17.25 -40.01 14.09
CA GLY A 96 -18.48 -40.74 13.78
C GLY A 96 -18.18 -41.98 12.92
N GLY A 97 -19.05 -42.99 12.97
CA GLY A 97 -18.89 -44.21 12.18
C GLY A 97 -18.93 -43.94 10.67
N ASP A 98 -18.21 -44.75 9.91
CA ASP A 98 -18.21 -44.67 8.44
C ASP A 98 -19.44 -45.41 7.87
N PRO A 99 -20.12 -44.89 6.83
CA PRO A 99 -21.25 -45.57 6.23
C PRO A 99 -20.80 -46.77 5.37
N SER A 100 -21.53 -47.90 5.44
CA SER A 100 -21.20 -49.10 4.65
C SER A 100 -21.59 -49.04 3.16
N GLY A 101 -22.30 -47.98 2.72
CA GLY A 101 -22.75 -47.83 1.35
C GLY A 101 -22.91 -46.36 0.93
N GLY A 102 -22.56 -46.05 -0.33
CA GLY A 102 -22.33 -44.68 -0.83
C GLY A 102 -23.51 -43.67 -0.83
N ASN A 103 -24.68 -44.04 -0.30
CA ASN A 103 -25.84 -43.16 -0.13
C ASN A 103 -26.24 -42.94 1.35
N ALA A 104 -25.45 -43.42 2.33
CA ALA A 104 -25.71 -43.18 3.75
C ALA A 104 -24.72 -42.16 4.32
N ASP A 105 -25.20 -41.35 5.26
CA ASP A 105 -24.40 -40.29 5.89
C ASP A 105 -23.41 -40.88 6.92
N PHE A 106 -22.27 -40.21 7.09
CA PHE A 106 -21.37 -40.44 8.22
C PHE A 106 -22.08 -40.09 9.53
N GLY A 107 -21.70 -40.78 10.60
CA GLY A 107 -22.07 -40.34 11.95
C GLY A 107 -21.46 -38.97 12.26
N ALA A 108 -22.11 -38.18 13.11
CA ALA A 108 -21.56 -36.89 13.56
C ALA A 108 -20.26 -37.10 14.36
N ASP A 109 -19.23 -36.28 14.11
CA ASP A 109 -18.01 -36.26 14.91
C ASP A 109 -18.25 -35.61 16.29
N GLY A 110 -17.39 -35.94 17.25
CA GLY A 110 -17.57 -35.61 18.66
C GLY A 110 -16.80 -34.37 19.13
N ILE A 111 -16.92 -34.09 20.43
CA ILE A 111 -16.24 -32.99 21.11
C ILE A 111 -15.17 -33.55 22.04
N ILE A 112 -13.98 -32.96 22.00
CA ILE A 112 -12.86 -33.20 22.92
C ILE A 112 -12.66 -31.95 23.77
N GLN A 113 -12.97 -32.08 25.06
CA GLN A 113 -12.77 -31.04 26.06
C GLN A 113 -11.62 -31.43 26.99
N LEU A 114 -10.60 -30.58 27.04
CA LEU A 114 -9.44 -30.75 27.91
C LEU A 114 -9.37 -29.54 28.83
N SER A 115 -9.45 -29.77 30.14
CA SER A 115 -9.45 -28.70 31.13
C SER A 115 -8.51 -28.98 32.29
N SER A 116 -7.83 -27.94 32.76
CA SER A 116 -7.02 -27.94 33.97
C SER A 116 -7.29 -26.68 34.78
N ASP A 117 -7.41 -26.80 36.11
CA ASP A 117 -7.57 -25.65 37.00
C ASP A 117 -6.22 -24.90 37.24
N ARG A 118 -5.06 -25.48 36.86
CA ARG A 118 -3.73 -24.83 36.93
C ARG A 118 -2.96 -24.89 35.61
N ASP A 119 -2.27 -25.98 35.29
CA ASP A 119 -1.39 -26.03 34.12
C ASP A 119 -1.72 -27.19 33.18
N LEU A 120 -1.71 -26.93 31.87
CA LEU A 120 -1.94 -27.91 30.81
C LEU A 120 -0.74 -27.96 29.86
N TYR A 121 -0.22 -29.16 29.64
CA TYR A 121 1.01 -29.38 28.87
C TYR A 121 0.78 -30.36 27.71
N PHE A 122 1.23 -30.00 26.52
CA PHE A 122 1.34 -30.91 25.38
C PHE A 122 2.82 -31.09 25.03
N THR A 123 3.29 -32.33 25.13
CA THR A 123 4.67 -32.72 24.77
C THR A 123 4.73 -33.65 23.56
N THR A 124 3.59 -33.89 22.89
CA THR A 124 3.45 -34.76 21.72
C THR A 124 2.47 -34.19 20.71
N ASN A 125 2.65 -34.56 19.45
CA ASN A 125 1.81 -34.11 18.33
C ASN A 125 0.36 -34.57 18.51
N GLN A 126 -0.57 -33.71 18.11
CA GLN A 126 -2.00 -33.93 18.14
C GLN A 126 -2.54 -33.92 16.71
N GLU A 127 -3.42 -34.89 16.41
CA GLU A 127 -4.13 -34.96 15.14
C GLU A 127 -5.62 -35.17 15.38
N ALA A 128 -6.42 -34.23 14.87
CA ALA A 128 -7.87 -34.26 14.84
C ALA A 128 -8.31 -34.49 13.39
N GLN A 129 -8.89 -35.66 13.13
CA GLN A 129 -9.43 -35.99 11.82
C GLN A 129 -10.90 -35.50 11.74
N ARG A 130 -11.33 -35.15 10.52
CA ARG A 130 -12.69 -34.65 10.21
C ARG A 130 -13.12 -33.44 11.07
N GLU A 131 -14.42 -33.25 11.31
CA GLU A 131 -14.99 -32.10 12.03
C GLU A 131 -14.98 -32.30 13.56
N THR A 132 -13.95 -32.92 14.14
CA THR A 132 -13.88 -33.10 15.60
C THR A 132 -13.58 -31.78 16.31
N GLN A 133 -14.40 -31.39 17.30
CA GLN A 133 -14.20 -30.15 18.07
C GLN A 133 -13.13 -30.31 19.15
N TYR A 134 -12.19 -29.36 19.24
CA TYR A 134 -11.26 -29.25 20.37
C TYR A 134 -11.52 -27.98 21.18
N SER A 135 -11.75 -28.16 22.48
CA SER A 135 -11.85 -27.09 23.46
C SER A 135 -10.84 -27.32 24.57
N ILE A 136 -9.82 -26.47 24.65
CA ILE A 136 -8.70 -26.62 25.59
C ILE A 136 -8.71 -25.42 26.54
N SER A 137 -8.69 -25.68 27.84
CA SER A 137 -8.70 -24.66 28.89
C SER A 137 -7.66 -24.97 29.97
N ALA A 138 -6.87 -23.97 30.36
CA ALA A 138 -5.95 -24.08 31.48
C ALA A 138 -6.17 -22.92 32.47
N GLY A 139 -6.08 -23.16 33.77
CA GLY A 139 -6.29 -22.10 34.76
C GLY A 139 -5.14 -21.09 34.88
N ARG A 140 -3.96 -21.45 34.39
CA ARG A 140 -2.75 -20.62 34.44
C ARG A 140 -1.87 -20.79 33.21
N ASN A 141 -1.26 -21.96 32.99
CA ASN A 141 -0.32 -22.14 31.87
C ASN A 141 -0.83 -23.17 30.87
N LEU A 142 -0.76 -22.85 29.57
CA LEU A 142 -0.98 -23.77 28.47
C LEU A 142 0.27 -23.79 27.59
N ILE A 143 1.01 -24.91 27.63
CA ILE A 143 2.34 -25.01 27.02
C ILE A 143 2.37 -26.15 26.00
N PHE A 144 2.85 -25.85 24.80
CA PHE A 144 3.13 -26.80 23.73
C PHE A 144 4.64 -26.86 23.50
N ALA A 145 5.28 -27.93 23.97
CA ALA A 145 6.72 -28.11 23.82
C ALA A 145 7.09 -29.59 24.01
N SER A 146 7.87 -30.16 23.09
CA SER A 146 8.36 -31.54 23.25
C SER A 146 9.26 -31.68 24.47
N PHE A 147 10.01 -30.63 24.83
CA PHE A 147 10.90 -30.58 25.98
C PHE A 147 10.55 -29.39 26.88
N LEU A 148 9.80 -29.68 27.95
CA LEU A 148 9.37 -28.70 28.95
C LEU A 148 10.52 -28.27 29.86
N ASN A 149 10.76 -26.95 29.99
CA ASN A 149 11.58 -26.39 31.05
C ASN A 149 10.69 -25.92 32.20
N ARG A 150 10.57 -26.72 33.26
CA ARG A 150 9.72 -26.40 34.42
C ARG A 150 10.23 -25.21 35.26
N GLY A 151 11.50 -24.82 35.11
CA GLY A 151 12.08 -23.66 35.81
C GLY A 151 11.82 -22.33 35.10
N ASP A 152 11.63 -22.38 33.78
CA ASP A 152 11.26 -21.24 32.95
C ASP A 152 10.43 -21.77 31.76
N LEU A 153 9.11 -21.84 31.94
CA LEU A 153 8.20 -22.41 30.95
C LEU A 153 8.31 -21.71 29.59
N GLY A 154 8.67 -20.43 29.61
CA GLY A 154 8.87 -19.58 28.44
C GLY A 154 10.15 -19.84 27.64
N SER A 155 11.00 -20.75 28.14
CA SER A 155 12.22 -21.25 27.50
C SER A 155 12.12 -22.72 27.07
N SER A 156 10.92 -23.31 27.13
CA SER A 156 10.69 -24.69 26.68
C SER A 156 11.02 -24.82 25.19
N VAL A 157 11.54 -25.99 24.77
CA VAL A 157 12.04 -26.22 23.40
C VAL A 157 11.44 -27.48 22.78
N GLY A 158 11.61 -27.64 21.48
CA GLY A 158 11.06 -28.78 20.73
C GLY A 158 9.61 -28.54 20.30
N GLY A 159 9.37 -28.56 18.99
CA GLY A 159 8.08 -28.22 18.41
C GLY A 159 7.03 -29.33 18.55
N VAL A 160 5.78 -28.93 18.79
CA VAL A 160 4.62 -29.82 18.74
C VAL A 160 3.70 -29.41 17.60
N SER A 161 3.25 -30.37 16.81
CA SER A 161 2.27 -30.18 15.74
C SER A 161 0.85 -30.42 16.26
N PHE A 162 -0.07 -29.52 15.95
CA PHE A 162 -1.49 -29.65 16.20
C PHE A 162 -2.24 -29.57 14.86
N ARG A 163 -2.68 -30.71 14.32
CA ARG A 163 -3.29 -30.81 12.98
C ARG A 163 -4.79 -31.02 13.12
N MET A 164 -5.60 -30.17 12.50
CA MET A 164 -7.06 -30.26 12.50
C MET A 164 -7.63 -30.26 11.09
N ASN A 165 -8.39 -31.31 10.75
CA ASN A 165 -9.17 -31.38 9.51
C ASN A 165 -8.34 -31.25 8.19
N VAL A 166 -7.00 -31.35 8.26
CA VAL A 166 -6.06 -31.02 7.16
C VAL A 166 -6.24 -31.90 5.90
N ASN A 167 -6.77 -33.11 6.05
CA ASN A 167 -6.97 -34.06 4.94
C ASN A 167 -8.43 -34.16 4.46
N ASN A 168 -9.30 -33.26 4.91
CA ASN A 168 -10.71 -33.25 4.52
C ASN A 168 -10.93 -32.32 3.32
N THR A 169 -11.93 -32.59 2.49
CA THR A 169 -12.36 -31.71 1.40
C THR A 169 -13.28 -30.59 1.87
N GLN A 170 -13.84 -30.70 3.08
CA GLN A 170 -14.71 -29.68 3.68
C GLN A 170 -13.93 -28.84 4.70
N VAL A 171 -14.17 -27.53 4.66
CA VAL A 171 -13.65 -26.56 5.63
C VAL A 171 -14.18 -26.87 7.02
N SER A 172 -13.33 -26.77 8.03
CA SER A 172 -13.77 -26.94 9.42
C SER A 172 -14.82 -25.90 9.78
N ARG A 173 -16.02 -26.36 10.15
CA ARG A 173 -17.10 -25.50 10.68
C ARG A 173 -16.93 -25.18 12.16
N ILE A 174 -15.96 -25.84 12.80
CA ILE A 174 -15.85 -25.90 14.25
C ILE A 174 -14.57 -25.18 14.69
N PRO A 175 -14.66 -24.29 15.69
CA PRO A 175 -13.50 -23.54 16.16
C PRO A 175 -12.57 -24.38 17.03
N LEU A 176 -11.26 -24.13 16.93
CA LEU A 176 -10.29 -24.48 17.96
C LEU A 176 -10.33 -23.41 19.05
N ASN A 177 -10.75 -23.77 20.26
CA ASN A 177 -10.80 -22.84 21.39
C ASN A 177 -9.62 -23.12 22.33
N LEU A 178 -8.76 -22.12 22.52
CA LEU A 178 -7.68 -22.10 23.51
C LEU A 178 -8.02 -21.04 24.57
N ALA A 179 -8.40 -21.46 25.78
CA ALA A 179 -8.88 -20.58 26.84
C ALA A 179 -7.99 -20.62 28.10
N PHE A 180 -8.00 -19.52 28.86
CA PHE A 180 -7.33 -19.39 30.15
C PHE A 180 -8.34 -19.03 31.24
N ALA A 181 -8.54 -19.90 32.22
CA ALA A 181 -9.49 -19.62 33.29
C ALA A 181 -9.03 -18.42 34.15
N GLN A 182 -10.00 -17.60 34.59
CA GLN A 182 -9.83 -16.27 35.19
C GLN A 182 -9.01 -16.19 36.50
N SER A 183 -8.54 -17.30 37.06
CA SER A 183 -7.93 -17.30 38.41
C SER A 183 -6.57 -16.62 38.46
N ASP A 184 -5.82 -16.57 37.34
CA ASP A 184 -4.49 -15.98 37.30
C ASP A 184 -4.26 -15.12 36.02
N PRO A 185 -4.22 -13.78 36.12
CA PRO A 185 -3.99 -12.90 34.97
C PRO A 185 -2.54 -12.93 34.44
N THR A 186 -1.64 -13.69 35.07
CA THR A 186 -0.22 -13.83 34.67
C THR A 186 0.07 -15.10 33.86
N GLY A 187 -0.97 -15.87 33.52
CA GLY A 187 -0.87 -17.11 32.76
C GLY A 187 -0.12 -17.01 31.43
N ILE A 188 0.48 -18.13 31.00
CA ILE A 188 1.29 -18.21 29.78
C ILE A 188 0.63 -19.14 28.76
N LEU A 189 0.34 -18.63 27.56
CA LEU A 189 0.20 -19.44 26.34
C LEU A 189 1.54 -19.45 25.63
N TYR A 190 2.17 -20.62 25.53
CA TYR A 190 3.45 -20.72 24.86
C TYR A 190 3.54 -21.95 23.98
N MET A 191 3.82 -21.72 22.70
CA MET A 191 4.25 -22.76 21.78
C MET A 191 5.75 -22.61 21.53
N ALA A 192 6.52 -23.65 21.83
CA ALA A 192 7.95 -23.66 21.60
C ALA A 192 8.28 -23.51 20.10
N PRO A 193 9.42 -22.91 19.72
CA PRO A 193 9.86 -22.81 18.34
C PRO A 193 9.84 -24.16 17.61
N GLY A 194 9.36 -24.15 16.37
CA GLY A 194 9.13 -25.36 15.57
C GLY A 194 7.76 -26.01 15.78
N SER A 195 6.95 -25.54 16.75
CA SER A 195 5.55 -25.96 16.86
C SER A 195 4.72 -25.38 15.70
N ILE A 196 3.63 -26.06 15.37
CA ILE A 196 2.73 -25.65 14.28
C ILE A 196 1.29 -25.99 14.60
N ILE A 197 0.38 -25.07 14.31
CA ILE A 197 -1.06 -25.34 14.23
C ILE A 197 -1.40 -25.40 12.74
N GLN A 198 -1.85 -26.55 12.27
CA GLN A 198 -2.24 -26.77 10.88
C GLN A 198 -3.74 -27.02 10.81
N MET A 199 -4.47 -26.25 10.01
CA MET A 199 -5.94 -26.34 9.93
C MET A 199 -6.43 -26.31 8.48
N ASN A 200 -7.44 -27.12 8.14
CA ASN A 200 -8.25 -26.85 6.95
C ASN A 200 -9.36 -25.84 7.30
N GLY A 201 -8.95 -24.58 7.43
CA GLY A 201 -9.81 -23.43 7.71
C GLY A 201 -10.49 -23.41 9.07
N GLY A 202 -11.52 -22.58 9.16
CA GLY A 202 -12.33 -22.42 10.36
C GLY A 202 -11.84 -21.27 11.24
N THR A 203 -11.95 -21.40 12.56
CA THR A 203 -11.61 -20.33 13.50
C THR A 203 -10.72 -20.80 14.64
N LEU A 204 -9.62 -20.11 14.89
CA LEU A 204 -8.83 -20.19 16.12
C LEU A 204 -9.28 -19.10 17.08
N SER A 205 -9.90 -19.48 18.19
CA SER A 205 -10.30 -18.55 19.24
C SER A 205 -9.33 -18.67 20.41
N VAL A 206 -8.64 -17.59 20.74
CA VAL A 206 -7.77 -17.50 21.92
C VAL A 206 -8.43 -16.59 22.94
N ASN A 207 -8.67 -17.10 24.15
CA ASN A 207 -9.26 -16.34 25.27
C ASN A 207 -10.58 -15.64 24.96
N LYS A 208 -11.41 -16.22 24.08
CA LYS A 208 -12.74 -15.70 23.76
C LYS A 208 -13.53 -15.50 25.06
N GLU A 209 -13.99 -14.27 25.32
CA GLU A 209 -14.74 -13.85 26.52
C GLU A 209 -13.92 -13.71 27.82
N GLN A 210 -12.59 -13.78 27.75
CA GLN A 210 -11.69 -13.72 28.92
C GLN A 210 -10.60 -12.65 28.74
N ASN A 211 -10.47 -11.76 29.73
CA ASN A 211 -9.51 -10.65 29.71
C ASN A 211 -8.21 -11.03 30.42
N LEU A 212 -7.19 -11.46 29.66
CA LEU A 212 -5.82 -11.50 30.17
C LEU A 212 -5.20 -10.10 30.11
N THR A 213 -4.64 -9.64 31.23
CA THR A 213 -4.06 -8.30 31.38
C THR A 213 -2.53 -8.31 31.49
N THR A 214 -1.92 -9.39 31.97
CA THR A 214 -0.47 -9.43 32.27
C THR A 214 0.23 -10.72 31.82
N GLY A 215 -0.45 -11.61 31.10
CA GLY A 215 0.09 -12.90 30.65
C GLY A 215 1.00 -12.79 29.42
N ARG A 216 1.74 -13.87 29.12
CA ARG A 216 2.50 -14.00 27.86
C ARG A 216 1.72 -14.89 26.89
N ILE A 217 1.40 -14.37 25.70
CA ILE A 217 0.76 -15.14 24.63
C ILE A 217 1.69 -15.21 23.43
N GLU A 218 2.33 -16.36 23.25
CA GLU A 218 3.24 -16.61 22.13
C GLU A 218 2.90 -17.93 21.44
N LEU A 219 2.39 -17.81 20.23
CA LEU A 219 2.13 -18.93 19.33
C LEU A 219 3.31 -19.07 18.36
N ALA A 220 3.46 -20.27 17.79
CA ALA A 220 4.55 -20.56 16.85
C ALA A 220 4.12 -20.31 15.41
N ASN A 221 4.06 -21.35 14.57
CA ASN A 221 3.54 -21.27 13.21
C ASN A 221 2.04 -21.58 13.16
N VAL A 222 1.32 -20.91 12.27
CA VAL A 222 -0.04 -21.29 11.87
C VAL A 222 -0.05 -21.49 10.37
N ASP A 223 -0.55 -22.64 9.94
CA ASP A 223 -0.64 -23.01 8.52
C ASP A 223 -2.08 -23.42 8.18
N VAL A 224 -2.62 -22.80 7.15
CA VAL A 224 -4.00 -22.98 6.69
C VAL A 224 -3.95 -23.54 5.28
N GLU A 225 -4.28 -24.81 5.14
CA GLU A 225 -4.22 -25.52 3.86
C GLU A 225 -5.61 -25.78 3.29
N ASN A 226 -5.72 -25.66 1.96
CA ASN A 226 -6.92 -26.03 1.18
C ASN A 226 -8.21 -25.38 1.68
N SER A 227 -8.10 -24.14 2.17
CA SER A 227 -9.22 -23.48 2.81
C SER A 227 -9.54 -22.13 2.21
N PRO A 228 -10.83 -21.84 1.93
CA PRO A 228 -11.26 -20.52 1.54
C PRO A 228 -11.17 -19.50 2.68
N SER A 229 -11.13 -19.91 3.96
CA SER A 229 -11.05 -18.97 5.08
C SER A 229 -10.51 -19.52 6.40
N PHE A 230 -9.71 -18.69 7.06
CA PHE A 230 -9.25 -18.84 8.44
C PHE A 230 -9.49 -17.55 9.22
N GLY A 231 -10.09 -17.68 10.40
CA GLY A 231 -10.30 -16.60 11.34
C GLY A 231 -9.50 -16.79 12.63
N LEU A 232 -8.87 -15.74 13.14
CA LEU A 232 -8.33 -15.69 14.49
C LEU A 232 -9.02 -14.61 15.32
N THR A 233 -9.51 -14.96 16.50
CA THR A 233 -10.10 -14.01 17.45
C THR A 233 -9.37 -14.06 18.79
N TYR A 234 -8.97 -12.90 19.29
CA TYR A 234 -8.34 -12.72 20.61
C TYR A 234 -8.97 -11.54 21.35
N SER A 235 -9.47 -11.78 22.57
CA SER A 235 -10.12 -10.75 23.40
C SER A 235 -9.27 -10.21 24.55
N GLY A 236 -8.06 -10.72 24.77
CA GLY A 236 -7.17 -10.22 25.81
C GLY A 236 -6.53 -8.87 25.49
N THR A 237 -5.81 -8.32 26.46
CA THR A 237 -5.06 -7.04 26.33
C THR A 237 -3.54 -7.23 26.31
N SER A 238 -3.06 -8.39 26.76
CA SER A 238 -1.65 -8.77 26.64
C SER A 238 -1.25 -8.94 25.18
N GLN A 239 0.03 -8.70 24.87
CA GLN A 239 0.55 -8.88 23.51
C GLN A 239 0.23 -10.28 22.97
N LEU A 240 -0.33 -10.34 21.77
CA LEU A 240 -0.49 -11.57 20.99
C LEU A 240 0.69 -11.67 20.02
N LYS A 241 1.62 -12.57 20.31
CA LYS A 241 2.85 -12.75 19.53
C LYS A 241 2.84 -14.08 18.77
N PHE A 242 3.32 -14.04 17.53
CA PHE A 242 3.68 -15.20 16.75
C PHE A 242 5.20 -15.20 16.54
N SER A 243 5.88 -16.20 17.11
CA SER A 243 7.32 -16.38 16.88
C SER A 243 7.62 -16.89 15.47
N GLY A 244 6.62 -17.53 14.84
CA GLY A 244 6.66 -18.06 13.49
C GLY A 244 5.88 -17.22 12.48
N SER A 245 5.44 -17.86 11.39
CA SER A 245 4.63 -17.26 10.32
C SER A 245 3.17 -17.70 10.39
N ILE A 246 2.29 -16.93 9.74
CA ILE A 246 0.91 -17.33 9.43
C ILE A 246 0.83 -17.53 7.92
N ALA A 247 0.55 -18.75 7.47
CA ALA A 247 0.44 -19.10 6.07
C ALA A 247 -0.99 -19.53 5.72
N GLY A 248 -1.47 -19.15 4.53
CA GLY A 248 -2.77 -19.58 4.01
C GLY A 248 -2.73 -19.87 2.52
N SER A 249 -3.36 -20.97 2.11
CA SER A 249 -3.53 -21.33 0.70
C SER A 249 -4.88 -22.01 0.47
N ASN A 250 -5.45 -21.78 -0.71
CA ASN A 250 -6.63 -22.52 -1.16
C ASN A 250 -6.39 -23.06 -2.56
N THR A 251 -6.29 -24.38 -2.70
CA THR A 251 -6.16 -25.04 -4.01
C THR A 251 -7.51 -25.59 -4.53
N GLN A 252 -8.60 -25.39 -3.77
CA GLN A 252 -9.91 -25.95 -4.07
C GLN A 252 -10.97 -24.84 -4.25
N GLY A 253 -11.52 -24.74 -5.47
CA GLY A 253 -12.85 -24.14 -5.66
C GLY A 253 -12.93 -22.71 -6.18
N GLY A 254 -11.93 -22.21 -6.90
CA GLY A 254 -12.00 -20.97 -7.68
C GLY A 254 -11.96 -19.66 -6.87
N ASN A 255 -11.96 -19.75 -5.53
CA ASN A 255 -11.84 -18.63 -4.60
C ASN A 255 -10.47 -18.72 -3.89
N GLY A 256 -9.80 -17.59 -3.68
CA GLY A 256 -8.52 -17.59 -2.95
C GLY A 256 -8.70 -17.71 -1.43
N ALA A 257 -7.62 -17.94 -0.71
CA ALA A 257 -7.63 -18.07 0.75
C ALA A 257 -7.85 -16.72 1.44
N VAL A 258 -8.52 -16.72 2.60
CA VAL A 258 -8.76 -15.53 3.42
C VAL A 258 -8.22 -15.76 4.83
N VAL A 259 -7.38 -14.85 5.34
CA VAL A 259 -6.92 -14.81 6.73
C VAL A 259 -7.47 -13.54 7.40
N SER A 260 -8.31 -13.71 8.42
CA SER A 260 -8.92 -12.61 9.17
C SER A 260 -8.53 -12.68 10.64
N ILE A 261 -7.93 -11.62 11.18
CA ILE A 261 -7.40 -11.56 12.54
C ILE A 261 -8.06 -10.41 13.30
N SER A 262 -8.61 -10.69 14.47
CA SER A 262 -9.22 -9.71 15.37
C SER A 262 -8.61 -9.80 16.76
N ALA A 263 -7.84 -8.77 17.13
CA ALA A 263 -7.12 -8.62 18.39
C ALA A 263 -7.20 -7.16 18.89
N GLY A 264 -8.39 -6.53 18.79
CA GLY A 264 -8.57 -5.07 18.89
C GLY A 264 -8.08 -4.39 20.19
N ASN A 265 -7.85 -5.15 21.25
CA ASN A 265 -7.39 -4.67 22.56
C ASN A 265 -5.91 -4.96 22.85
N ALA A 266 -5.21 -5.66 21.95
CA ALA A 266 -3.85 -6.13 22.16
C ALA A 266 -2.90 -5.75 21.03
N ASP A 267 -1.63 -5.59 21.38
CA ASP A 267 -0.57 -5.43 20.39
C ASP A 267 -0.36 -6.77 19.67
N PHE A 268 -0.43 -6.74 18.35
CA PHE A 268 -0.34 -7.92 17.49
C PHE A 268 1.01 -7.97 16.81
N VAL A 269 1.79 -9.02 17.09
CA VAL A 269 3.18 -9.16 16.64
C VAL A 269 3.37 -10.46 15.86
N VAL A 270 3.92 -10.41 14.64
CA VAL A 270 4.26 -11.60 13.85
C VAL A 270 5.69 -11.50 13.33
N LEU A 271 6.60 -12.30 13.88
CA LEU A 271 8.03 -12.26 13.55
C LEU A 271 8.36 -12.95 12.22
N GLY A 272 7.60 -13.98 11.84
CA GLY A 272 7.80 -14.72 10.59
C GLY A 272 7.10 -14.14 9.37
N GLY A 273 6.17 -13.19 9.56
CA GLY A 273 5.32 -12.63 8.52
C GLY A 273 4.00 -13.39 8.28
N ILE A 274 3.17 -12.83 7.40
CA ILE A 274 1.88 -13.40 6.98
C ILE A 274 1.89 -13.57 5.47
N THR A 275 1.68 -14.78 4.97
CA THR A 275 1.64 -15.08 3.53
C THR A 275 0.34 -15.79 3.18
N VAL A 276 -0.43 -15.23 2.25
CA VAL A 276 -1.67 -15.84 1.76
C VAL A 276 -1.65 -15.91 0.24
N ASN A 277 -1.75 -17.13 -0.27
CA ASN A 277 -1.78 -17.40 -1.70
C ASN A 277 -3.21 -17.53 -2.23
N GLY A 278 -3.43 -16.97 -3.41
CA GLY A 278 -4.65 -17.17 -4.20
C GLY A 278 -4.78 -18.60 -4.71
N ASP A 279 -5.85 -18.87 -5.46
CA ASP A 279 -6.10 -20.20 -6.02
C ASP A 279 -5.22 -20.48 -7.24
N ASP A 280 -4.47 -21.58 -7.22
CA ASP A 280 -3.65 -22.07 -8.33
C ASP A 280 -4.44 -23.00 -9.27
N GLY A 281 -5.68 -23.36 -8.90
CA GLY A 281 -6.54 -24.32 -9.57
C GLY A 281 -7.54 -23.67 -10.54
N ALA A 282 -7.11 -23.31 -11.75
CA ALA A 282 -7.95 -22.82 -12.85
C ALA A 282 -8.90 -21.63 -12.54
N GLY A 283 -8.84 -21.06 -11.34
CA GLY A 283 -9.73 -19.99 -10.86
C GLY A 283 -8.96 -18.75 -10.43
N GLY A 284 -9.45 -17.58 -10.83
CA GLY A 284 -8.80 -16.29 -10.57
C GLY A 284 -8.95 -15.74 -9.15
N GLY A 285 -8.95 -16.60 -8.12
CA GLY A 285 -9.18 -16.24 -6.72
C GLY A 285 -7.99 -15.52 -6.09
N ALA A 286 -8.25 -14.48 -5.27
CA ALA A 286 -7.23 -13.68 -4.60
C ALA A 286 -6.99 -14.12 -3.14
N GLY A 287 -5.73 -14.14 -2.70
CA GLY A 287 -5.40 -14.24 -1.29
C GLY A 287 -5.76 -12.95 -0.53
N ASN A 288 -6.47 -13.03 0.59
CA ASN A 288 -6.90 -11.86 1.35
C ASN A 288 -6.42 -11.91 2.80
N ILE A 289 -5.91 -10.79 3.31
CA ILE A 289 -5.43 -10.63 4.68
C ILE A 289 -6.14 -9.43 5.31
N ALA A 290 -6.83 -9.65 6.43
CA ALA A 290 -7.44 -8.59 7.22
C ALA A 290 -6.97 -8.69 8.67
N VAL A 291 -6.40 -7.62 9.23
CA VAL A 291 -5.93 -7.57 10.62
C VAL A 291 -6.48 -6.33 11.31
N THR A 292 -7.20 -6.54 12.41
CA THR A 292 -7.64 -5.48 13.32
C THR A 292 -7.01 -5.70 14.69
N ALA A 293 -6.22 -4.76 15.19
CA ALA A 293 -5.54 -4.88 16.49
C ALA A 293 -5.46 -3.56 17.26
N LYS A 294 -4.90 -3.56 18.47
CA LYS A 294 -4.54 -2.30 19.16
C LYS A 294 -3.42 -1.58 18.43
N SER A 295 -2.34 -2.32 18.16
CA SER A 295 -1.15 -1.93 17.38
C SER A 295 -0.73 -3.14 16.54
N ILE A 296 -0.08 -2.93 15.39
CA ILE A 296 0.37 -4.01 14.50
C ILE A 296 1.88 -3.90 14.30
N ASN A 297 2.63 -4.98 14.54
CA ASN A 297 4.04 -5.12 14.19
C ASN A 297 4.25 -6.45 13.45
N ILE A 298 4.51 -6.38 12.14
CA ILE A 298 4.66 -7.58 11.31
C ILE A 298 5.92 -7.45 10.46
N ARG A 299 6.75 -8.50 10.40
CA ARG A 299 7.96 -8.47 9.58
C ARG A 299 7.67 -8.24 8.09
N GLU A 300 6.77 -9.04 7.53
CA GLU A 300 6.41 -9.01 6.12
C GLU A 300 4.97 -9.51 5.93
N ILE A 301 4.25 -8.92 4.98
CA ILE A 301 2.91 -9.36 4.61
C ILE A 301 2.87 -9.55 3.10
N GLN A 302 2.41 -10.72 2.66
CA GLN A 302 2.27 -11.07 1.26
C GLN A 302 0.89 -11.64 0.98
N ALA A 303 0.14 -10.99 0.09
CA ALA A 303 -1.12 -11.48 -0.45
C ALA A 303 -0.98 -11.64 -1.97
N ASN A 304 -1.00 -12.89 -2.44
CA ASN A 304 -0.79 -13.21 -3.85
C ASN A 304 -2.12 -13.52 -4.54
N GLY A 305 -2.27 -13.05 -5.77
CA GLY A 305 -3.38 -13.42 -6.65
C GLY A 305 -3.20 -14.81 -7.26
N GLY A 306 -4.30 -15.48 -7.58
CA GLY A 306 -4.32 -16.77 -8.26
C GLY A 306 -4.07 -16.66 -9.78
N GLY A 307 -3.35 -17.63 -10.34
CA GLY A 307 -3.08 -17.76 -11.78
C GLY A 307 -3.98 -18.82 -12.42
N GLY A 308 -4.59 -18.53 -13.58
CA GLY A 308 -5.44 -19.49 -14.28
C GLY A 308 -5.52 -19.22 -15.78
N SER A 309 -5.53 -20.29 -16.57
CA SER A 309 -5.58 -20.22 -18.04
C SER A 309 -6.85 -19.53 -18.55
N GLY A 310 -6.72 -18.37 -19.22
CA GLY A 310 -7.82 -17.73 -19.94
C GLY A 310 -8.81 -16.91 -19.08
N SER A 311 -8.49 -16.60 -17.82
CA SER A 311 -9.29 -15.68 -16.99
C SER A 311 -8.41 -14.66 -16.27
N VAL A 312 -8.85 -13.41 -16.22
CA VAL A 312 -8.12 -12.34 -15.52
C VAL A 312 -8.15 -12.63 -14.01
N GLY A 313 -7.04 -13.13 -13.46
CA GLY A 313 -6.90 -13.34 -12.01
C GLY A 313 -7.09 -12.06 -11.20
N LYS A 314 -7.54 -12.18 -9.95
CA LYS A 314 -7.59 -11.06 -8.99
C LYS A 314 -6.33 -11.06 -8.14
N GLY A 315 -5.78 -9.87 -7.86
CA GLY A 315 -4.64 -9.70 -6.96
C GLY A 315 -5.04 -9.74 -5.50
N GLY A 316 -4.09 -10.04 -4.63
CA GLY A 316 -4.36 -10.22 -3.21
C GLY A 316 -4.72 -8.92 -2.47
N ASP A 317 -5.69 -8.97 -1.57
CA ASP A 317 -6.10 -7.79 -0.78
C ASP A 317 -5.53 -7.84 0.64
N ILE A 318 -5.05 -6.71 1.14
CA ILE A 318 -4.49 -6.52 2.49
C ILE A 318 -5.18 -5.34 3.16
N THR A 319 -5.78 -5.56 4.32
CA THR A 319 -6.38 -4.51 5.16
C THR A 319 -5.82 -4.56 6.56
N LEU A 320 -5.18 -3.48 7.02
CA LEU A 320 -4.63 -3.36 8.36
C LEU A 320 -5.29 -2.18 9.08
N GLU A 321 -5.90 -2.47 10.22
CA GLU A 321 -6.62 -1.49 11.03
C GLU A 321 -6.15 -1.55 12.48
N THR A 322 -5.92 -0.38 13.07
CA THR A 322 -5.56 -0.29 14.50
C THR A 322 -6.54 0.58 15.24
N SER A 323 -6.82 0.24 16.50
CA SER A 323 -7.77 0.99 17.33
C SER A 323 -7.13 2.22 18.00
N THR A 324 -5.88 2.11 18.46
CA THR A 324 -5.22 3.17 19.26
C THR A 324 -3.70 3.29 19.04
N GLY A 325 -3.05 2.31 18.41
CA GLY A 325 -1.62 2.32 18.10
C GLY A 325 -1.33 2.57 16.62
N GLY A 326 -0.05 2.48 16.24
CA GLY A 326 0.40 2.57 14.85
C GLY A 326 0.53 1.20 14.17
N ILE A 327 0.89 1.24 12.88
CA ILE A 327 1.18 0.05 12.07
C ILE A 327 2.67 0.08 11.68
N GLU A 328 3.40 -0.92 12.12
CA GLU A 328 4.80 -1.16 11.78
C GLU A 328 4.88 -2.45 10.94
N VAL A 329 5.30 -2.33 9.69
CA VAL A 329 5.49 -3.49 8.81
C VAL A 329 6.76 -3.34 8.01
N GLY A 330 7.62 -4.36 7.97
CA GLY A 330 8.83 -4.29 7.15
C GLY A 330 8.49 -4.07 5.67
N SER A 331 7.81 -5.04 5.05
CA SER A 331 7.35 -4.93 3.66
C SER A 331 5.92 -5.47 3.47
N ILE A 332 5.18 -4.85 2.54
CA ILE A 332 3.84 -5.29 2.12
C ILE A 332 3.86 -5.58 0.62
N PHE A 333 3.41 -6.78 0.24
CA PHE A 333 3.30 -7.22 -1.15
C PHE A 333 1.87 -7.68 -1.46
N ALA A 334 1.21 -7.02 -2.40
CA ALA A 334 -0.13 -7.37 -2.86
C ALA A 334 -0.14 -7.55 -4.39
N GLN A 335 0.11 -8.77 -4.84
CA GLN A 335 0.46 -9.06 -6.23
C GLN A 335 -0.70 -9.68 -7.02
N GLY A 336 -0.79 -9.37 -8.31
CA GLY A 336 -1.64 -10.07 -9.26
C GLY A 336 -1.08 -11.45 -9.64
N GLY A 337 -1.97 -12.39 -9.96
CA GLY A 337 -1.57 -13.72 -10.43
C GLY A 337 -0.89 -13.69 -11.79
N VAL A 338 0.14 -14.53 -11.97
CA VAL A 338 0.88 -14.67 -13.23
C VAL A 338 0.14 -15.63 -14.16
N GLU A 339 0.00 -15.27 -15.44
CA GLU A 339 -0.48 -16.19 -16.47
C GLU A 339 0.69 -16.76 -17.27
N ASP A 340 0.87 -18.08 -17.15
CA ASP A 340 1.98 -18.84 -17.77
C ASP A 340 1.53 -19.66 -19.01
N THR A 341 0.35 -19.39 -19.55
CA THR A 341 -0.10 -20.14 -20.74
C THR A 341 0.50 -19.57 -22.02
N THR A 342 1.42 -20.30 -22.63
CA THR A 342 2.05 -19.97 -23.92
C THR A 342 1.18 -20.34 -25.14
N ASN A 343 -0.14 -20.46 -24.97
CA ASN A 343 -1.02 -21.09 -25.98
C ASN A 343 -1.33 -20.20 -27.20
N GLY A 344 -0.84 -18.96 -27.23
CA GLY A 344 -0.96 -18.06 -28.38
C GLY A 344 -2.38 -17.58 -28.66
N THR A 345 -3.27 -17.64 -27.66
CA THR A 345 -4.67 -17.23 -27.77
C THR A 345 -4.94 -15.83 -27.23
N GLY A 346 -3.92 -15.16 -26.68
CA GLY A 346 -4.05 -13.82 -26.09
C GLY A 346 -4.49 -13.89 -24.64
N GLY A 347 -3.52 -14.08 -23.74
CA GLY A 347 -3.71 -14.05 -22.29
C GLY A 347 -3.79 -12.63 -21.68
N PHE A 348 -4.31 -12.54 -20.46
CA PHE A 348 -4.29 -11.36 -19.60
C PHE A 348 -3.72 -11.70 -18.22
N GLY A 349 -2.66 -10.99 -17.83
CA GLY A 349 -2.13 -11.07 -16.47
C GLY A 349 -3.18 -10.66 -15.41
N GLY A 350 -3.08 -11.22 -14.20
CA GLY A 350 -4.00 -10.91 -13.12
C GLY A 350 -3.93 -9.45 -12.68
N ARG A 351 -5.05 -8.85 -12.28
CA ARG A 351 -5.05 -7.48 -11.74
C ARG A 351 -4.27 -7.43 -10.42
N GLY A 352 -3.63 -6.30 -10.13
CA GLY A 352 -2.95 -6.06 -8.87
C GLY A 352 -3.95 -5.94 -7.71
N GLY A 353 -3.44 -6.16 -6.50
CA GLY A 353 -4.23 -6.21 -5.28
C GLY A 353 -4.65 -4.85 -4.72
N THR A 354 -5.24 -4.85 -3.53
CA THR A 354 -5.54 -3.64 -2.76
C THR A 354 -4.83 -3.67 -1.42
N VAL A 355 -4.15 -2.59 -1.06
CA VAL A 355 -3.62 -2.37 0.30
C VAL A 355 -4.37 -1.22 0.94
N VAL A 356 -5.00 -1.47 2.09
CA VAL A 356 -5.71 -0.48 2.90
C VAL A 356 -5.09 -0.42 4.30
N LEU A 357 -4.60 0.77 4.69
CA LEU A 357 -3.97 1.00 5.99
C LEU A 357 -4.73 2.09 6.75
N ASN A 358 -5.28 1.72 7.90
CA ASN A 358 -6.05 2.60 8.78
C ASN A 358 -5.42 2.65 10.18
N PRO A 359 -4.34 3.44 10.39
CA PRO A 359 -3.74 3.58 11.70
C PRO A 359 -4.64 4.44 12.63
N GLY A 360 -5.01 3.89 13.79
CA GLY A 360 -5.85 4.55 14.80
C GLY A 360 -5.07 5.47 15.73
N GLY A 361 -3.75 5.31 15.83
CA GLY A 361 -2.89 6.11 16.70
C GLY A 361 -1.46 6.27 16.18
N LEU A 362 -0.56 6.66 17.08
CA LEU A 362 0.86 6.80 16.80
C LEU A 362 1.61 5.52 17.17
N LEU A 363 2.75 5.29 16.52
CA LEU A 363 3.73 4.30 16.95
C LEU A 363 4.32 4.66 18.31
N ASP A 364 4.83 3.65 19.01
CA ASP A 364 5.57 3.82 20.25
C ASP A 364 6.75 4.78 20.03
N GLY A 365 6.76 5.89 20.77
CA GLY A 365 7.73 6.99 20.59
C GLY A 365 7.21 8.20 19.82
N GLY A 366 5.94 8.20 19.38
CA GLY A 366 5.24 9.40 18.92
C GLY A 366 5.68 9.97 17.57
N ARG A 367 6.48 9.23 16.79
CA ARG A 367 7.11 9.72 15.55
C ARG A 367 6.16 9.79 14.35
N GLY A 368 5.14 8.93 14.30
CA GLY A 368 4.18 8.87 13.21
C GLY A 368 3.22 7.69 13.35
N ALA A 369 2.17 7.67 12.55
CA ALA A 369 1.14 6.61 12.58
C ALA A 369 1.55 5.32 11.84
N LEU A 370 2.53 5.40 10.94
CA LEU A 370 3.04 4.28 10.13
C LEU A 370 4.56 4.24 10.14
N ASP A 371 5.11 3.01 10.14
CA ASP A 371 6.51 2.73 9.81
C ASP A 371 6.55 1.53 8.87
N ILE A 372 6.67 1.82 7.58
CA ILE A 372 6.74 0.82 6.52
C ILE A 372 7.89 1.16 5.59
N GLN A 373 8.70 0.16 5.23
CA GLN A 373 9.82 0.37 4.31
C GLN A 373 9.34 0.36 2.86
N THR A 374 8.58 -0.67 2.48
CA THR A 374 8.13 -0.89 1.10
C THR A 374 6.68 -1.34 1.05
N ILE A 375 5.89 -0.72 0.17
CA ILE A 375 4.58 -1.23 -0.25
C ILE A 375 4.61 -1.46 -1.75
N ASN A 376 4.46 -2.72 -2.17
CA ASN A 376 4.44 -3.09 -3.58
C ASN A 376 3.11 -3.74 -3.95
N VAL A 377 2.40 -3.10 -4.88
CA VAL A 377 1.13 -3.57 -5.41
C VAL A 377 1.21 -3.63 -6.93
N SER A 378 1.52 -4.81 -7.46
CA SER A 378 1.75 -5.00 -8.89
C SER A 378 0.66 -5.81 -9.56
N GLY A 379 0.35 -5.48 -10.81
CA GLY A 379 -0.35 -6.41 -11.70
C GLY A 379 0.50 -7.66 -11.98
N GLY A 380 -0.16 -8.76 -12.30
CA GLY A 380 0.48 -10.01 -12.69
C GLY A 380 0.98 -9.97 -14.12
N ALA A 381 2.11 -10.64 -14.37
CA ALA A 381 2.68 -10.74 -15.70
C ALA A 381 1.89 -11.71 -16.61
N CYS A 382 2.00 -11.53 -17.92
CA CYS A 382 1.49 -12.46 -18.93
C CYS A 382 2.62 -12.88 -19.86
N ALA A 383 2.89 -14.19 -19.93
CA ALA A 383 3.96 -14.76 -20.76
C ALA A 383 3.51 -15.15 -22.19
N ASP A 384 2.24 -14.90 -22.56
CA ASP A 384 1.76 -15.14 -23.94
C ASP A 384 2.34 -14.07 -24.89
N PRO A 385 2.88 -14.45 -26.08
CA PRO A 385 3.36 -13.51 -27.11
C PRO A 385 2.34 -12.48 -27.61
N LEU A 386 1.04 -12.76 -27.44
CA LEU A 386 -0.07 -11.85 -27.71
C LEU A 386 -0.70 -11.27 -26.42
N GLY A 387 -0.08 -11.54 -25.28
CA GLY A 387 -0.59 -11.26 -23.95
C GLY A 387 -0.46 -9.80 -23.52
N VAL A 388 -1.38 -9.39 -22.65
CA VAL A 388 -1.40 -8.06 -22.02
C VAL A 388 -1.16 -8.24 -20.52
N GLY A 389 -0.24 -7.44 -19.96
CA GLY A 389 0.02 -7.45 -18.53
C GLY A 389 -1.20 -7.02 -17.71
N GLY A 390 -1.35 -7.56 -16.51
CA GLY A 390 -2.47 -7.22 -15.65
C GLY A 390 -2.43 -5.78 -15.15
N ALA A 391 -3.58 -5.13 -15.00
CA ALA A 391 -3.62 -3.77 -14.45
C ALA A 391 -3.04 -3.74 -13.02
N GLY A 392 -2.37 -2.66 -12.63
CA GLY A 392 -1.85 -2.43 -11.30
C GLY A 392 -2.95 -2.25 -10.25
N GLY A 393 -2.57 -2.37 -8.99
CA GLY A 393 -3.52 -2.35 -7.88
C GLY A 393 -3.68 -0.98 -7.21
N ARG A 394 -4.12 -0.97 -5.95
CA ARG A 394 -4.36 0.29 -5.22
C ARG A 394 -3.73 0.28 -3.83
N ILE A 395 -3.11 1.40 -3.46
CA ILE A 395 -2.68 1.67 -2.08
C ILE A 395 -3.57 2.78 -1.52
N THR A 396 -4.19 2.54 -0.36
CA THR A 396 -5.00 3.53 0.36
C THR A 396 -4.56 3.61 1.81
N ILE A 397 -4.19 4.81 2.25
CA ILE A 397 -3.80 5.09 3.63
C ILE A 397 -4.73 6.18 4.16
N VAL A 398 -5.41 5.92 5.28
CA VAL A 398 -6.28 6.89 5.96
C VAL A 398 -5.89 6.98 7.42
N ALA A 399 -5.32 8.11 7.83
CA ALA A 399 -4.83 8.31 9.20
C ALA A 399 -5.57 9.45 9.92
N GLY A 400 -5.94 9.22 11.18
CA GLY A 400 -6.41 10.27 12.09
C GLY A 400 -5.28 11.11 12.71
N GLN A 401 -4.04 10.65 12.57
CA GLN A 401 -2.84 11.18 13.22
C GLN A 401 -1.77 11.54 12.18
N ASN A 402 -0.74 12.27 12.62
CA ASN A 402 0.38 12.67 11.77
C ASN A 402 1.02 11.45 11.08
N LEU A 403 1.25 11.60 9.78
CA LEU A 403 1.68 10.52 8.93
C LEU A 403 3.05 10.82 8.31
N LEU A 404 3.99 9.88 8.50
CA LEU A 404 5.21 9.80 7.72
C LEU A 404 4.96 8.83 6.56
N ILE A 405 5.09 9.32 5.32
CA ILE A 405 4.85 8.50 4.13
C ILE A 405 5.96 7.42 4.03
N PRO A 406 5.62 6.14 3.76
CA PRO A 406 6.59 5.08 3.48
C PRO A 406 7.57 5.47 2.37
N SER A 407 8.84 5.10 2.50
CA SER A 407 9.91 5.58 1.62
C SER A 407 9.80 5.05 0.17
N ASN A 408 9.26 3.85 -0.01
CA ASN A 408 9.08 3.23 -1.33
C ASN A 408 7.66 2.70 -1.50
N MET A 409 6.96 3.19 -2.52
CA MET A 409 5.65 2.66 -2.91
C MET A 409 5.62 2.35 -4.40
N PHE A 410 5.02 1.23 -4.77
CA PHE A 410 4.94 0.76 -6.16
C PHE A 410 3.50 0.40 -6.50
N THR A 411 2.96 0.97 -7.58
CA THR A 411 1.66 0.59 -8.16
C THR A 411 1.76 0.45 -9.68
N GLY A 412 2.55 -0.50 -10.16
CA GLY A 412 2.72 -0.77 -11.58
C GLY A 412 1.76 -1.84 -12.10
N GLY A 413 1.42 -1.76 -13.40
CA GLY A 413 0.85 -2.90 -14.11
C GLY A 413 1.87 -4.02 -14.27
N GLY A 414 1.39 -5.23 -14.51
CA GLY A 414 2.22 -6.37 -14.85
C GLY A 414 2.82 -6.24 -16.24
N ASP A 415 3.90 -6.98 -16.47
CA ASP A 415 4.54 -7.04 -17.78
C ASP A 415 3.72 -7.93 -18.74
N GLY A 416 3.65 -7.54 -20.01
CA GLY A 416 3.10 -8.36 -21.09
C GLY A 416 3.86 -8.08 -22.39
N ASP A 417 3.96 -9.10 -23.25
CA ASP A 417 4.78 -9.03 -24.47
C ASP A 417 4.28 -7.98 -25.48
N GLN A 418 2.96 -7.77 -25.57
CA GLN A 418 2.38 -6.74 -26.44
C GLN A 418 2.20 -5.40 -25.74
N THR A 419 1.74 -5.42 -24.49
CA THR A 419 1.36 -4.20 -23.76
C THR A 419 1.48 -4.44 -22.26
N ARG A 420 2.14 -3.49 -21.56
CA ARG A 420 2.15 -3.45 -20.09
C ARG A 420 0.74 -3.15 -19.56
N GLY A 421 0.40 -3.72 -18.41
CA GLY A 421 -0.86 -3.40 -17.75
C GLY A 421 -0.96 -1.92 -17.37
N ALA A 422 -2.19 -1.40 -17.34
CA ALA A 422 -2.43 -0.05 -16.85
C ALA A 422 -1.95 0.08 -15.39
N PRO A 423 -1.41 1.23 -14.97
CA PRO A 423 -0.90 1.42 -13.62
C PRO A 423 -2.02 1.51 -12.57
N GLY A 424 -1.62 1.34 -11.31
CA GLY A 424 -2.49 1.45 -10.15
C GLY A 424 -2.69 2.88 -9.64
N ASN A 425 -3.27 3.05 -8.45
CA ASN A 425 -3.38 4.37 -7.81
C ASN A 425 -2.91 4.33 -6.34
N ILE A 426 -2.30 5.42 -5.89
CA ILE A 426 -1.92 5.65 -4.50
C ILE A 426 -2.76 6.79 -3.93
N SER A 427 -3.41 6.57 -2.79
CA SER A 427 -4.20 7.58 -2.10
C SER A 427 -3.84 7.63 -0.62
N ILE A 428 -3.23 8.73 -0.20
CA ILE A 428 -2.86 9.00 1.19
C ILE A 428 -3.72 10.16 1.68
N THR A 429 -4.45 9.95 2.77
CA THR A 429 -5.36 10.95 3.33
C THR A 429 -5.20 11.02 4.83
N THR A 430 -5.05 12.23 5.36
CA THR A 430 -5.18 12.48 6.80
C THR A 430 -6.53 13.13 7.11
N THR A 431 -6.99 12.96 8.35
CA THR A 431 -8.25 13.55 8.84
C THR A 431 -8.00 14.39 10.09
N GLY A 432 -8.99 15.17 10.53
CA GLY A 432 -8.86 16.00 11.73
C GLY A 432 -7.83 17.12 11.56
N THR A 433 -6.78 17.13 12.38
CA THR A 433 -5.70 18.14 12.35
C THR A 433 -4.34 17.55 11.99
N ALA A 434 -4.34 16.34 11.43
CA ALA A 434 -3.13 15.58 11.14
C ALA A 434 -2.42 16.06 9.87
N ASP A 435 -1.09 16.05 9.94
CA ASP A 435 -0.19 16.43 8.85
C ASP A 435 0.35 15.21 8.08
N ILE A 436 0.81 15.46 6.85
CA ILE A 436 1.55 14.49 6.03
C ILE A 436 2.96 15.01 5.84
N ALA A 437 3.98 14.17 6.08
CA ALA A 437 5.37 14.47 5.80
C ALA A 437 6.13 13.26 5.22
N LEU A 438 7.33 13.49 4.67
CA LEU A 438 8.18 12.42 4.18
C LEU A 438 8.94 11.76 5.34
N LYS A 439 8.98 10.42 5.36
CA LYS A 439 9.84 9.67 6.29
C LYS A 439 11.32 9.86 5.98
N GLU A 440 11.67 9.83 4.69
CA GLU A 440 13.02 9.95 4.16
C GLU A 440 13.12 11.10 3.16
N SER A 441 14.35 11.54 2.88
CA SER A 441 14.57 12.64 1.94
C SER A 441 14.16 12.31 0.51
N ASN A 442 14.04 11.03 0.13
CA ASN A 442 13.60 10.66 -1.21
C ASN A 442 12.40 9.73 -1.09
N LEU A 443 11.34 10.07 -1.81
CA LEU A 443 10.17 9.22 -2.01
C LEU A 443 10.05 8.91 -3.50
N VAL A 444 10.19 7.64 -3.85
CA VAL A 444 9.99 7.17 -5.22
C VAL A 444 8.68 6.41 -5.30
N ILE A 445 7.80 6.89 -6.18
CA ILE A 445 6.57 6.21 -6.57
C ILE A 445 6.73 5.70 -7.99
N ASN A 446 6.94 4.40 -8.10
CA ASN A 446 7.11 3.74 -9.39
C ASN A 446 5.76 3.32 -9.98
N GLY A 447 5.73 3.28 -11.31
CA GLY A 447 4.53 3.02 -12.09
C GLY A 447 3.83 4.31 -12.48
N THR A 448 3.02 4.26 -13.53
CA THR A 448 2.40 5.42 -14.19
C THR A 448 1.08 5.85 -13.55
N GLY A 449 0.89 5.54 -12.26
CA GLY A 449 -0.37 5.66 -11.54
C GLY A 449 -0.67 7.06 -11.04
N ASN A 450 -1.94 7.36 -10.72
CA ASN A 450 -2.22 8.61 -10.03
C ASN A 450 -1.80 8.53 -8.57
N VAL A 451 -1.20 9.62 -8.08
CA VAL A 451 -0.81 9.78 -6.68
C VAL A 451 -1.63 10.90 -6.07
N TYR A 452 -2.39 10.59 -5.02
CA TYR A 452 -3.19 11.55 -4.28
C TYR A 452 -2.63 11.71 -2.87
N LEU A 453 -2.16 12.91 -2.53
CA LEU A 453 -1.73 13.30 -1.19
C LEU A 453 -2.72 14.31 -0.64
N ASN A 454 -3.58 13.91 0.29
CA ASN A 454 -4.68 14.72 0.82
C ASN A 454 -4.47 15.00 2.30
N SER A 455 -3.79 16.10 2.64
CA SER A 455 -3.55 16.47 4.03
C SER A 455 -4.72 17.28 4.62
N ALA A 456 -5.15 16.91 5.82
CA ALA A 456 -6.14 17.65 6.60
C ALA A 456 -5.65 19.05 6.97
N ARG A 457 -4.38 19.18 7.32
CA ARG A 457 -3.74 20.46 7.70
C ARG A 457 -2.50 20.74 6.85
N ASN A 458 -1.31 20.30 7.24
CA ASN A 458 -0.07 20.60 6.52
C ASN A 458 0.37 19.44 5.62
N LEU A 459 0.84 19.75 4.41
CA LEU A 459 1.57 18.82 3.57
C LEU A 459 3.03 19.26 3.49
N ILE A 460 3.95 18.40 3.89
CA ILE A 460 5.37 18.73 4.00
C ILE A 460 6.16 17.79 3.08
N LEU A 461 6.72 18.31 1.99
CA LEU A 461 7.61 17.54 1.11
C LEU A 461 9.07 17.79 1.53
N GLY A 462 9.38 17.22 2.68
CA GLY A 462 10.67 17.22 3.35
C GLY A 462 10.60 16.32 4.57
N THR A 463 11.76 16.00 5.16
CA THR A 463 11.81 15.19 6.37
C THR A 463 11.64 16.06 7.60
N VAL A 464 10.81 15.61 8.53
CA VAL A 464 10.52 16.28 9.82
C VAL A 464 10.64 15.29 10.98
N ASP A 465 10.95 15.81 12.16
CA ASP A 465 10.83 15.06 13.41
C ASP A 465 9.59 15.56 14.18
N PHE A 466 8.51 14.78 14.15
CA PHE A 466 7.28 15.09 14.87
C PHE A 466 7.43 14.99 16.41
N GLY A 467 8.55 14.45 16.92
CA GLY A 467 8.75 14.18 18.35
C GLY A 467 9.00 15.41 19.25
N SER A 468 9.18 16.61 18.70
CA SER A 468 9.65 17.79 19.45
C SER A 468 8.60 18.88 19.75
N GLY A 469 7.32 18.68 19.41
CA GLY A 469 6.24 19.59 19.83
C GLY A 469 6.08 20.88 19.00
N THR A 470 6.96 21.17 18.05
CA THR A 470 6.73 22.12 16.95
C THR A 470 7.19 21.52 15.62
N PRO A 471 6.28 21.09 14.73
CA PRO A 471 6.62 20.33 13.52
C PRO A 471 7.36 21.13 12.41
N LEU A 472 7.76 22.39 12.65
CA LEU A 472 8.14 23.34 11.60
C LEU A 472 9.54 23.95 11.72
N ASP A 473 10.27 23.75 12.82
CA ASP A 473 11.52 24.49 13.05
C ASP A 473 12.74 23.90 12.30
N THR A 474 12.66 22.67 11.78
CA THR A 474 13.75 22.08 10.97
C THR A 474 13.19 21.10 9.94
N ILE A 475 12.95 21.59 8.72
CA ILE A 475 12.56 20.76 7.57
C ILE A 475 13.79 20.56 6.70
N SER A 476 14.23 19.31 6.52
CA SER A 476 15.29 19.01 5.54
C SER A 476 14.69 18.79 4.15
N ALA A 477 15.49 19.09 3.12
CA ALA A 477 15.09 18.92 1.74
C ALA A 477 14.61 17.50 1.43
N GLY A 478 13.62 17.39 0.55
CA GLY A 478 13.17 16.10 0.03
C GLY A 478 12.85 16.13 -1.46
N SER A 479 13.01 14.99 -2.12
CA SER A 479 12.56 14.76 -3.50
C SER A 479 11.39 13.78 -3.53
N LEU A 480 10.38 14.10 -4.33
CA LEU A 480 9.27 13.22 -4.67
C LEU A 480 9.33 12.91 -6.17
N THR A 481 9.65 11.67 -6.51
CA THR A 481 9.61 11.18 -7.89
C THR A 481 8.32 10.40 -8.11
N VAL A 482 7.55 10.75 -9.13
CA VAL A 482 6.33 10.03 -9.55
C VAL A 482 6.42 9.66 -11.01
N ASN A 483 5.70 8.60 -11.40
CA ASN A 483 5.83 7.99 -12.72
C ASN A 483 7.24 7.48 -12.98
N ASP A 484 7.94 6.99 -11.95
CA ASP A 484 9.26 6.41 -12.16
C ASP A 484 9.16 5.12 -13.01
N GLY A 485 10.09 5.00 -13.96
CA GLY A 485 10.09 3.94 -14.97
C GLY A 485 9.09 4.10 -16.12
N ALA A 486 8.38 5.23 -16.23
CA ALA A 486 7.49 5.51 -17.36
C ALA A 486 8.24 5.54 -18.70
N VAL A 487 7.60 5.02 -19.75
CA VAL A 487 8.11 5.07 -21.13
C VAL A 487 7.10 5.74 -22.06
N ALA A 488 7.57 6.16 -23.24
CA ALA A 488 6.69 6.80 -24.21
C ALA A 488 5.59 5.86 -24.71
N GLY A 489 4.36 6.39 -24.78
CA GLY A 489 3.16 5.63 -25.09
C GLY A 489 2.38 5.18 -23.85
N ASP A 490 2.96 5.26 -22.65
CA ASP A 490 2.26 4.95 -21.41
C ASP A 490 1.15 5.96 -21.12
N ILE A 491 0.07 5.50 -20.47
CA ILE A 491 -0.92 6.37 -19.85
C ILE A 491 -0.33 6.90 -18.55
N LEU A 492 0.14 8.16 -18.57
CA LEU A 492 0.78 8.79 -17.42
C LEU A 492 -0.26 9.31 -16.42
N GLY A 493 -0.10 8.91 -15.16
CA GLY A 493 -0.85 9.41 -14.03
C GLY A 493 -0.39 10.81 -13.61
N GLN A 494 -1.22 11.45 -12.81
CA GLN A 494 -0.94 12.76 -12.22
C GLN A 494 -0.62 12.66 -10.72
N LEU A 495 0.21 13.58 -10.24
CA LEU A 495 0.33 13.90 -8.83
C LEU A 495 -0.72 14.94 -8.47
N VAL A 496 -1.56 14.64 -7.49
CA VAL A 496 -2.54 15.56 -6.92
C VAL A 496 -2.26 15.72 -5.43
N ALA A 497 -1.74 16.87 -5.06
CA ALA A 497 -1.46 17.26 -3.70
C ALA A 497 -2.51 18.26 -3.21
N LYS A 498 -3.15 17.97 -2.08
CA LYS A 498 -4.10 18.85 -1.41
C LYS A 498 -3.70 19.07 0.03
N TYR A 499 -3.87 20.29 0.52
CA TYR A 499 -3.55 20.66 1.89
C TYR A 499 -4.61 21.62 2.46
N GLY A 500 -4.69 21.71 3.78
CA GLY A 500 -5.69 22.50 4.49
C GLY A 500 -7.13 22.06 4.26
N LEU A 501 -7.36 20.77 3.98
CA LEU A 501 -8.69 20.24 3.68
C LEU A 501 -9.69 20.43 4.83
N VAL A 502 -9.20 20.40 6.06
CA VAL A 502 -10.00 20.60 7.29
C VAL A 502 -9.62 21.92 7.96
N ASP A 503 -8.33 22.23 8.03
CA ASP A 503 -7.81 23.47 8.61
C ASP A 503 -7.32 24.42 7.51
N ALA A 504 -8.06 25.51 7.27
CA ALA A 504 -7.74 26.52 6.25
C ALA A 504 -6.42 27.26 6.50
N THR A 505 -5.84 27.17 7.71
CA THR A 505 -4.51 27.72 8.02
C THR A 505 -3.37 26.78 7.63
N GLY A 506 -3.69 25.53 7.27
CA GLY A 506 -2.73 24.51 6.88
C GLY A 506 -1.92 24.92 5.65
N GLN A 507 -0.65 24.51 5.63
CA GLN A 507 0.33 24.95 4.64
C GLN A 507 0.84 23.80 3.78
N LEU A 508 1.27 24.13 2.57
CA LEU A 508 2.21 23.27 1.83
C LEU A 508 3.61 23.81 2.03
N LEU A 509 4.51 22.97 2.51
CA LEU A 509 5.88 23.33 2.81
C LEU A 509 6.83 22.43 2.03
N MET A 510 7.52 23.06 1.09
CA MET A 510 8.63 22.48 0.35
C MET A 510 9.81 23.46 0.45
N PRO A 511 10.89 23.09 1.15
CA PRO A 511 12.14 23.84 1.08
C PRO A 511 12.54 24.12 -0.38
N SER A 512 13.27 25.22 -0.64
CA SER A 512 13.69 25.59 -2.00
C SER A 512 14.56 24.52 -2.67
N SER A 513 15.29 23.73 -1.88
CA SER A 513 16.09 22.58 -2.31
C SER A 513 15.30 21.28 -2.46
N SER A 514 14.00 21.27 -2.19
CA SER A 514 13.12 20.13 -2.46
C SER A 514 12.67 20.13 -3.92
N ALA A 515 12.36 18.96 -4.46
CA ALA A 515 11.91 18.78 -5.84
C ALA A 515 10.73 17.82 -5.96
N ILE A 516 9.88 18.07 -6.97
CA ILE A 516 8.94 17.08 -7.50
C ILE A 516 9.38 16.75 -8.92
N ASP A 517 9.71 15.48 -9.17
CA ASP A 517 10.03 14.97 -10.50
C ASP A 517 8.86 14.10 -10.97
N SER A 518 8.03 14.63 -11.86
CA SER A 518 6.90 13.90 -12.45
C SER A 518 7.24 13.55 -13.88
N ASN A 519 7.67 12.31 -14.15
CA ASN A 519 8.16 11.90 -15.47
C ASN A 519 7.07 12.00 -16.55
N GLY A 520 6.86 13.20 -17.11
CA GLY A 520 5.82 13.56 -18.09
C GLY A 520 4.40 13.72 -17.51
N GLY A 521 4.17 13.30 -16.27
CA GLY A 521 2.88 13.42 -15.59
C GLY A 521 2.52 14.85 -15.23
N ALA A 522 1.22 15.12 -15.07
CA ALA A 522 0.77 16.41 -14.55
C ALA A 522 0.94 16.49 -13.02
N VAL A 523 1.28 17.67 -12.52
CA VAL A 523 1.35 18.01 -11.10
C VAL A 523 0.26 19.02 -10.78
N SER A 524 -0.58 18.71 -9.81
CA SER A 524 -1.64 19.58 -9.32
C SER A 524 -1.53 19.76 -7.82
N VAL A 525 -1.42 21.00 -7.37
CA VAL A 525 -1.39 21.40 -5.97
C VAL A 525 -2.59 22.29 -5.68
N THR A 526 -3.41 21.92 -4.70
CA THR A 526 -4.59 22.71 -4.29
C THR A 526 -4.63 22.93 -2.78
N GLY A 527 -4.66 24.19 -2.37
CA GLY A 527 -4.86 24.62 -0.99
C GLY A 527 -6.27 25.17 -0.74
N ASN A 528 -6.60 25.35 0.54
CA ASN A 528 -7.84 25.94 1.01
C ASN A 528 -7.61 27.23 1.83
N GLY A 529 -6.74 28.11 1.33
CA GLY A 529 -6.48 29.44 1.91
C GLY A 529 -5.15 29.63 2.63
N GLY A 530 -4.48 28.54 3.04
CA GLY A 530 -3.16 28.61 3.65
C GLY A 530 -2.02 28.77 2.64
N GLN A 531 -0.84 29.15 3.14
CA GLN A 531 0.36 29.40 2.31
C GLN A 531 0.84 28.12 1.60
N ALA A 532 1.35 28.28 0.37
CA ALA A 532 2.17 27.27 -0.29
C ALA A 532 3.58 27.82 -0.52
N GLN A 533 4.57 27.11 0.00
CA GLN A 533 5.97 27.25 -0.38
C GLN A 533 6.37 26.04 -1.22
N ILE A 534 6.80 26.29 -2.45
CA ILE A 534 7.15 25.27 -3.44
C ILE A 534 8.65 25.39 -3.73
N GLY A 535 9.33 24.23 -3.74
CA GLY A 535 10.69 24.10 -4.23
C GLY A 535 10.73 24.11 -5.75
N SER A 536 11.34 23.08 -6.35
CA SER A 536 11.33 22.87 -7.79
C SER A 536 10.29 21.82 -8.23
N VAL A 537 9.77 21.95 -9.45
CA VAL A 537 8.87 20.97 -10.06
C VAL A 537 9.29 20.76 -11.51
N PHE A 538 9.54 19.50 -11.86
CA PHE A 538 9.97 19.08 -13.19
C PHE A 538 8.93 18.12 -13.77
N THR A 539 8.48 18.39 -15.00
CA THR A 539 7.58 17.49 -15.73
C THR A 539 8.11 17.18 -17.12
N THR A 540 8.96 16.16 -17.20
CA THR A 540 9.69 15.79 -18.42
C THR A 540 9.68 14.29 -18.63
N LEU A 541 9.48 13.83 -19.87
CA LEU A 541 9.61 12.42 -20.21
C LEU A 541 10.15 12.29 -21.63
N ALA A 542 11.11 11.37 -21.80
CA ALA A 542 11.67 11.01 -23.10
C ALA A 542 10.56 10.58 -24.06
N ASP A 543 10.62 11.05 -25.31
CA ASP A 543 9.66 10.75 -26.37
C ASP A 543 8.17 11.05 -26.02
N ALA A 544 7.91 11.92 -25.03
CA ALA A 544 6.58 12.38 -24.64
C ALA A 544 6.47 13.93 -24.56
N ALA A 545 5.24 14.44 -24.53
CA ALA A 545 4.99 15.86 -24.27
C ALA A 545 5.23 16.20 -22.78
N GLY A 546 5.52 17.47 -22.50
CA GLY A 546 5.69 17.95 -21.13
C GLY A 546 4.38 17.94 -20.33
N GLY A 547 4.45 17.52 -19.07
CA GLY A 547 3.32 17.52 -18.14
C GLY A 547 2.86 18.94 -17.75
N ALA A 548 1.62 19.08 -17.28
CA ALA A 548 1.13 20.37 -16.80
C ALA A 548 1.44 20.56 -15.31
N ILE A 549 1.75 21.79 -14.88
CA ILE A 549 1.91 22.17 -13.47
C ILE A 549 0.80 23.14 -13.09
N ASN A 550 -0.08 22.77 -12.16
CA ASN A 550 -1.18 23.61 -11.71
C ASN A 550 -1.09 23.80 -10.20
N ILE A 551 -0.95 25.05 -9.73
CA ILE A 551 -0.83 25.37 -8.30
C ILE A 551 -1.85 26.44 -7.95
N ASN A 552 -2.78 26.10 -7.07
CA ASN A 552 -3.81 27.02 -6.59
C ASN A 552 -3.89 26.95 -5.07
N THR A 553 -3.60 28.04 -4.37
CA THR A 553 -3.59 28.06 -2.90
C THR A 553 -4.97 28.25 -2.28
N GLY A 554 -6.03 28.45 -3.07
CA GLY A 554 -7.38 28.72 -2.56
C GLY A 554 -7.51 30.08 -1.85
N GLY A 555 -6.59 31.02 -2.11
CA GLY A 555 -6.59 32.36 -1.49
C GLY A 555 -5.39 32.64 -0.58
N GLY A 556 -4.52 31.66 -0.35
CA GLY A 556 -3.26 31.84 0.38
C GLY A 556 -2.14 32.46 -0.45
N LEU A 557 -1.03 32.82 0.20
CA LEU A 557 0.20 33.24 -0.47
C LEU A 557 0.85 32.05 -1.20
N LEU A 558 1.30 32.26 -2.43
CA LEU A 558 2.10 31.29 -3.16
C LEU A 558 3.54 31.81 -3.31
N GLN A 559 4.51 31.02 -2.87
CA GLN A 559 5.93 31.28 -3.08
C GLN A 559 6.58 30.07 -3.75
N VAL A 560 7.13 30.28 -4.93
CA VAL A 560 7.92 29.28 -5.65
C VAL A 560 9.38 29.71 -5.55
N GLY A 561 10.12 29.05 -4.67
CA GLY A 561 11.53 29.35 -4.40
C GLY A 561 12.53 28.57 -5.27
N GLY A 562 12.08 27.56 -6.00
CA GLY A 562 12.88 26.80 -6.97
C GLY A 562 12.48 27.05 -8.42
N PHE A 563 12.69 26.06 -9.28
CA PHE A 563 12.41 26.13 -10.72
C PHE A 563 11.13 25.38 -11.08
N LEU A 564 10.29 25.95 -11.95
CA LEU A 564 9.22 25.20 -12.60
C LEU A 564 9.62 24.91 -14.04
N PHE A 565 9.76 23.63 -14.37
CA PHE A 565 10.28 23.19 -15.66
C PHE A 565 9.35 22.17 -16.31
N THR A 566 8.92 22.46 -17.54
CA THR A 566 8.21 21.51 -18.39
C THR A 566 8.92 21.40 -19.73
N GLN A 567 9.11 20.17 -20.21
CA GLN A 567 9.77 19.96 -21.50
C GLN A 567 9.10 18.84 -22.27
N GLY A 568 8.73 19.14 -23.52
CA GLY A 568 8.41 18.13 -24.51
C GLY A 568 9.69 17.57 -25.14
N SER A 569 9.69 16.27 -25.40
CA SER A 569 10.83 15.61 -26.03
C SER A 569 10.94 15.89 -27.51
N ASP A 570 12.18 15.78 -28.00
CA ASP A 570 12.46 15.79 -29.43
C ASP A 570 11.70 14.65 -30.13
N ALA A 571 11.50 14.78 -31.44
CA ALA A 571 10.92 13.71 -32.24
C ALA A 571 11.78 12.45 -32.14
N VAL A 572 11.12 11.30 -31.93
CA VAL A 572 11.75 9.96 -32.04
C VAL A 572 12.51 9.85 -33.37
N ALA A 573 13.61 9.10 -33.41
CA ALA A 573 14.42 8.92 -34.61
C ALA A 573 13.57 8.54 -35.85
N GLY A 574 13.62 9.37 -36.90
CA GLY A 574 12.81 9.22 -38.12
C GLY A 574 11.40 9.84 -38.05
N GLY A 575 11.00 10.31 -36.88
CA GLY A 575 9.83 11.15 -36.65
C GLY A 575 10.03 12.57 -37.17
N ASN A 576 8.91 13.23 -37.47
CA ASN A 576 8.90 14.53 -38.13
C ASN A 576 8.37 15.66 -37.25
N GLN A 577 7.90 15.35 -36.05
CA GLN A 577 7.18 16.30 -35.18
C GLN A 577 7.80 16.27 -33.78
N GLY A 578 8.32 17.41 -33.33
CA GLY A 578 8.71 17.58 -31.94
C GLY A 578 7.48 17.68 -31.04
N LEU A 579 7.63 17.30 -29.76
CA LEU A 579 6.52 17.23 -28.82
C LEU A 579 6.37 18.55 -28.05
N ALA A 580 5.14 18.86 -27.67
CA ALA A 580 4.82 20.13 -27.03
C ALA A 580 5.37 20.21 -25.59
N GLY A 581 5.74 21.42 -25.17
CA GLY A 581 6.00 21.72 -23.77
C GLY A 581 4.72 21.73 -22.95
N GLY A 582 4.86 21.61 -21.63
CA GLY A 582 3.75 21.58 -20.69
C GLY A 582 3.29 22.97 -20.25
N SER A 583 2.03 23.11 -19.84
CA SER A 583 1.49 24.39 -19.35
C SER A 583 1.63 24.54 -17.83
N ILE A 584 1.84 25.77 -17.36
CA ILE A 584 1.98 26.12 -15.95
C ILE A 584 0.91 27.15 -15.58
N THR A 585 0.11 26.85 -14.55
CA THR A 585 -0.90 27.75 -13.99
C THR A 585 -0.65 27.97 -12.51
N LEU A 586 -0.46 29.22 -12.09
CA LEU A 586 -0.20 29.60 -10.70
C LEU A 586 -1.28 30.57 -10.21
N GLN A 587 -1.85 30.31 -9.04
CA GLN A 587 -2.89 31.15 -8.45
C GLN A 587 -2.72 31.26 -6.92
N GLY A 588 -2.77 32.49 -6.42
CA GLY A 588 -2.79 32.80 -4.99
C GLY A 588 -3.20 34.24 -4.71
N SER A 589 -3.35 34.61 -3.43
CA SER A 589 -3.65 36.01 -3.06
C SER A 589 -2.51 36.95 -3.43
N SER A 590 -1.28 36.46 -3.35
CA SER A 590 -0.10 36.99 -4.03
C SER A 590 0.74 35.81 -4.49
N VAL A 591 1.54 36.02 -5.54
CA VAL A 591 2.38 34.98 -6.12
C VAL A 591 3.80 35.50 -6.25
N SER A 592 4.76 34.83 -5.66
CA SER A 592 6.19 35.06 -5.90
C SER A 592 6.75 33.86 -6.63
N VAL A 593 7.45 34.09 -7.73
CA VAL A 593 8.05 33.02 -8.52
C VAL A 593 9.49 33.34 -8.91
N GLY A 594 10.35 32.32 -8.77
CA GLY A 594 11.67 32.27 -9.39
C GLY A 594 11.57 32.09 -10.90
N SER A 595 12.35 31.15 -11.44
CA SER A 595 12.40 30.91 -12.88
C SER A 595 11.33 29.90 -13.31
N ILE A 596 10.69 30.20 -14.44
CA ILE A 596 9.80 29.29 -15.15
C ILE A 596 10.36 29.01 -16.54
N ASN A 597 10.44 27.74 -16.91
CA ASN A 597 10.79 27.37 -18.27
C ASN A 597 9.85 26.29 -18.83
N THR A 598 9.24 26.60 -19.96
CA THR A 598 8.48 25.64 -20.76
C THR A 598 9.11 25.53 -22.14
N SER A 599 9.62 24.35 -22.48
CA SER A 599 10.29 24.15 -23.77
C SER A 599 9.64 23.02 -24.55
N ALA A 600 9.51 23.21 -25.85
CA ALA A 600 9.08 22.15 -26.74
C ALA A 600 10.28 21.41 -27.33
N GLY A 601 10.07 20.17 -27.70
CA GLY A 601 11.08 19.36 -28.38
C GLY A 601 11.24 19.76 -29.85
N GLY A 602 12.45 19.57 -30.37
CA GLY A 602 12.76 19.72 -31.77
C GLY A 602 12.40 18.49 -32.60
N SER A 603 12.67 18.56 -33.90
CA SER A 603 12.62 17.40 -34.80
C SER A 603 13.76 17.42 -35.79
N SER A 604 14.17 16.23 -36.25
CA SER A 604 15.16 16.06 -37.30
C SER A 604 14.72 14.99 -38.30
N SER A 605 14.19 15.43 -39.45
CA SER A 605 13.74 14.54 -40.51
C SER A 605 14.81 14.32 -41.58
N THR A 606 15.17 13.06 -41.83
CA THR A 606 16.08 12.64 -42.91
C THR A 606 15.35 12.14 -44.15
N ALA A 607 14.03 11.92 -44.07
CA ALA A 607 13.17 11.50 -45.18
C ALA A 607 12.60 12.74 -45.92
N ARG A 608 11.93 12.55 -47.06
CA ARG A 608 11.27 13.62 -47.88
C ARG A 608 10.13 14.39 -47.16
N LEU A 609 10.08 14.33 -45.83
CA LEU A 609 9.03 14.83 -44.96
C LEU A 609 9.49 16.15 -44.31
N PHE A 610 8.53 17.02 -44.00
CA PHE A 610 8.77 18.26 -43.27
C PHE A 610 9.16 17.94 -41.83
N GLY A 611 10.23 18.54 -41.31
CA GLY A 611 10.52 18.50 -39.87
C GLY A 611 9.82 19.69 -39.21
N ARG A 612 8.93 19.46 -38.24
CA ARG A 612 8.26 20.51 -37.47
C ARG A 612 8.64 20.44 -36.00
N GLY A 613 8.99 21.58 -35.42
CA GLY A 613 9.21 21.66 -33.98
C GLY A 613 7.92 21.61 -33.18
N GLY A 614 8.02 21.22 -31.90
CA GLY A 614 6.91 21.23 -30.96
C GLY A 614 6.47 22.65 -30.55
N GLN A 615 5.25 22.78 -30.06
CA GLN A 615 4.75 24.04 -29.52
C GLN A 615 5.22 24.27 -28.07
N GLY A 616 5.66 25.49 -27.75
CA GLY A 616 6.00 25.88 -26.36
C GLY A 616 4.79 25.87 -25.43
N GLY A 617 5.02 25.65 -24.14
CA GLY A 617 3.96 25.58 -23.13
C GLY A 617 3.43 26.96 -22.72
N ASN A 618 2.21 27.04 -22.17
CA ASN A 618 1.65 28.33 -21.70
C ASN A 618 1.89 28.53 -20.20
N VAL A 619 2.13 29.78 -19.79
CA VAL A 619 2.23 30.19 -18.38
C VAL A 619 1.13 31.19 -18.06
N SER A 620 0.36 30.93 -17.01
CA SER A 620 -0.65 31.84 -16.47
C SER A 620 -0.43 32.02 -14.98
N ILE A 621 -0.21 33.26 -14.53
CA ILE A 621 -0.02 33.60 -13.12
C ILE A 621 -1.10 34.59 -12.71
N THR A 622 -1.84 34.29 -11.64
CA THR A 622 -2.97 35.10 -11.20
C THR A 622 -2.85 35.45 -9.72
N ALA A 623 -2.77 36.75 -9.42
CA ALA A 623 -2.89 37.27 -8.07
C ALA A 623 -4.36 37.69 -7.81
N THR A 624 -5.01 37.02 -6.87
CA THR A 624 -6.45 37.22 -6.60
C THR A 624 -6.74 38.11 -5.39
N GLY A 625 -5.72 38.41 -4.57
CA GLY A 625 -5.88 39.19 -3.35
C GLY A 625 -6.14 40.67 -3.64
N VAL A 626 -6.89 41.33 -2.76
CA VAL A 626 -7.04 42.79 -2.80
C VAL A 626 -5.68 43.43 -2.52
N GLY A 627 -5.12 44.15 -3.50
CA GLY A 627 -3.75 44.66 -3.42
C GLY A 627 -2.67 43.58 -3.58
N GLY A 628 -3.06 42.36 -3.97
CA GLY A 628 -2.14 41.26 -4.25
C GLY A 628 -1.25 41.55 -5.46
N GLN A 629 -0.05 40.97 -5.44
CA GLN A 629 0.96 41.20 -6.47
C GLN A 629 1.57 39.89 -6.97
N ILE A 630 2.07 39.92 -8.20
CA ILE A 630 2.90 38.90 -8.83
C ILE A 630 4.33 39.42 -8.75
N THR A 631 5.20 38.76 -7.99
CA THR A 631 6.62 39.08 -7.90
C THR A 631 7.40 38.12 -8.78
N LEU A 632 8.07 38.64 -9.79
CA LEU A 632 9.00 37.88 -10.63
C LEU A 632 10.41 38.08 -10.09
N GLN A 633 11.06 36.98 -9.73
CA GLN A 633 12.42 36.98 -9.19
C GLN A 633 13.46 36.56 -10.23
N ASP A 634 13.02 35.93 -11.32
CA ASP A 634 13.89 35.44 -12.39
C ASP A 634 13.10 35.36 -13.72
N ASP A 635 13.76 34.86 -14.76
CA ASP A 635 13.25 34.80 -16.13
C ASP A 635 12.06 33.84 -16.33
N LEU A 636 11.19 34.19 -17.30
CA LEU A 636 10.13 33.31 -17.81
C LEU A 636 10.44 32.96 -19.28
N ILE A 637 10.82 31.72 -19.55
CA ILE A 637 11.28 31.25 -20.86
C ILE A 637 10.35 30.18 -21.44
N LEU A 638 9.63 30.50 -22.51
CA LEU A 638 8.57 29.67 -23.10
C LEU A 638 8.80 29.47 -24.62
N THR A 639 9.71 28.57 -24.99
CA THR A 639 10.22 28.49 -26.38
C THR A 639 9.62 27.36 -27.19
N GLY A 640 9.38 27.64 -28.47
CA GLY A 640 9.02 26.62 -29.47
C GLY A 640 10.21 25.74 -29.87
N GLY A 641 9.92 24.51 -30.31
CA GLY A 641 10.92 23.53 -30.71
C GLY A 641 11.51 23.82 -32.08
N ARG A 642 12.74 23.36 -32.32
CA ARG A 642 13.41 23.53 -33.63
C ARG A 642 12.88 22.54 -34.67
N GLY A 643 12.68 22.98 -35.91
CA GLY A 643 12.36 22.10 -37.03
C GLY A 643 13.56 21.90 -37.95
N LEU A 644 14.15 20.71 -37.97
CA LEU A 644 15.28 20.37 -38.84
C LEU A 644 14.83 19.37 -39.92
N SER A 645 15.11 19.66 -41.19
CA SER A 645 14.83 18.76 -42.31
C SER A 645 15.78 19.04 -43.49
N THR A 646 16.03 18.02 -44.31
CA THR A 646 16.75 18.16 -45.59
C THR A 646 15.89 18.80 -46.70
N ARG A 647 14.59 19.04 -46.46
CA ARG A 647 13.67 19.78 -47.33
C ARG A 647 13.32 21.15 -46.72
N ASP A 648 12.19 21.25 -46.01
CA ASP A 648 11.79 22.47 -45.28
C ASP A 648 11.60 22.10 -43.80
N GLY A 649 12.35 22.77 -42.92
CA GLY A 649 12.21 22.66 -41.48
C GLY A 649 11.37 23.82 -40.93
N ILE A 650 10.25 23.53 -40.27
CA ILE A 650 9.32 24.53 -39.73
C ILE A 650 9.51 24.60 -38.21
N GLY A 651 9.86 25.78 -37.70
CA GLY A 651 9.93 25.99 -36.26
C GLY A 651 8.57 25.86 -35.57
N GLY A 652 8.54 25.32 -34.36
CA GLY A 652 7.33 25.27 -33.54
C GLY A 652 6.99 26.63 -32.95
N SER A 653 5.71 26.91 -32.68
CA SER A 653 5.31 28.20 -32.09
C SER A 653 5.78 28.32 -30.64
N GLY A 654 6.10 29.54 -30.20
CA GLY A 654 6.40 29.84 -28.81
C GLY A 654 5.18 29.75 -27.89
N GLY A 655 5.43 29.72 -26.58
CA GLY A 655 4.39 29.66 -25.55
C GLY A 655 3.79 31.03 -25.20
N ARG A 656 2.70 31.07 -24.43
CA ARG A 656 2.05 32.33 -24.03
C ARG A 656 2.31 32.64 -22.56
N ILE A 657 2.57 33.91 -22.24
CA ILE A 657 2.66 34.42 -20.85
C ILE A 657 1.43 35.27 -20.56
N ALA A 658 0.70 34.95 -19.49
CA ALA A 658 -0.39 35.77 -18.96
C ALA A 658 -0.15 36.07 -17.47
N LEU A 659 0.04 37.33 -17.14
CA LEU A 659 0.18 37.84 -15.77
C LEU A 659 -1.06 38.64 -15.41
N ASN A 660 -1.92 38.03 -14.59
CA ASN A 660 -3.22 38.58 -14.19
C ASN A 660 -3.11 39.19 -12.79
N GLY A 661 -2.72 40.47 -12.73
CA GLY A 661 -2.50 41.20 -11.49
C GLY A 661 -1.41 42.28 -11.66
N ASN A 662 -1.12 43.00 -10.58
CA ASN A 662 0.04 43.89 -10.55
C ASN A 662 1.32 43.06 -10.49
N VAL A 663 2.33 43.43 -11.28
CA VAL A 663 3.60 42.73 -11.42
C VAL A 663 4.73 43.60 -10.86
N VAL A 664 5.57 42.99 -10.02
CA VAL A 664 6.80 43.57 -9.49
C VAL A 664 7.98 42.75 -9.97
N LEU A 665 8.99 43.41 -10.53
CA LEU A 665 10.28 42.80 -10.83
C LEU A 665 11.19 42.98 -9.61
N ASP A 666 11.54 41.89 -8.96
CA ASP A 666 12.42 41.89 -7.79
C ASP A 666 13.18 40.57 -7.69
N SER A 667 14.38 40.52 -8.26
CA SER A 667 15.26 39.35 -8.16
C SER A 667 15.80 39.09 -6.75
N GLY A 668 15.56 40.01 -5.80
CA GLY A 668 16.19 39.95 -4.48
C GLY A 668 17.71 40.15 -4.50
N SER A 669 18.32 40.41 -5.67
CA SER A 669 19.76 40.51 -5.85
C SER A 669 20.12 41.70 -6.75
N GLY A 670 20.97 42.60 -6.25
CA GLY A 670 21.51 43.71 -7.08
C GLY A 670 22.40 43.26 -8.24
N LEU A 671 22.71 41.95 -8.35
CA LEU A 671 23.48 41.36 -9.45
C LEU A 671 22.60 40.98 -10.65
N VAL A 672 21.33 40.66 -10.42
CA VAL A 672 20.36 40.29 -11.47
C VAL A 672 19.41 41.46 -11.67
N ASN A 673 19.87 42.47 -12.42
CA ASN A 673 19.13 43.72 -12.61
C ASN A 673 18.11 43.67 -13.77
N GLN A 674 18.00 42.53 -14.45
CA GLN A 674 17.19 42.31 -15.64
C GLN A 674 16.38 41.03 -15.51
N ILE A 675 15.11 41.09 -15.92
CA ILE A 675 14.23 39.92 -16.10
C ILE A 675 13.86 39.81 -17.57
N ILE A 676 13.81 38.58 -18.09
CA ILE A 676 13.48 38.25 -19.47
C ILE A 676 12.13 37.53 -19.52
N LEU A 677 11.24 38.02 -20.38
CA LEU A 677 10.03 37.32 -20.78
C LEU A 677 10.20 36.88 -22.24
N ASN A 678 10.48 35.59 -22.42
CA ASN A 678 10.77 35.00 -23.72
C ASN A 678 9.66 34.05 -24.15
N THR A 679 9.01 34.35 -25.27
CA THR A 679 7.99 33.52 -25.91
C THR A 679 8.33 33.24 -27.37
N ALA A 680 9.62 33.24 -27.72
CA ALA A 680 10.08 33.06 -29.09
C ALA A 680 9.66 31.70 -29.67
N GLY A 681 9.30 31.72 -30.96
CA GLY A 681 9.13 30.49 -31.73
C GLY A 681 10.46 29.80 -31.97
N GLY A 682 10.40 28.50 -32.25
CA GLY A 682 11.58 27.73 -32.59
C GLY A 682 12.12 28.09 -33.98
N ALA A 683 13.42 27.85 -34.19
CA ALA A 683 14.03 28.06 -35.49
C ALA A 683 13.58 26.98 -36.50
N GLY A 684 13.24 27.42 -37.71
CA GLY A 684 13.16 26.55 -38.89
C GLY A 684 14.47 26.64 -39.68
N LEU A 685 14.93 25.52 -40.25
CA LEU A 685 16.10 25.50 -41.14
C LEU A 685 15.73 25.11 -42.59
N ALA A 686 16.66 25.37 -43.52
CA ALA A 686 16.48 25.24 -44.97
C ALA A 686 15.45 26.24 -45.54
N ALA A 687 14.57 25.83 -46.46
CA ALA A 687 13.54 26.73 -47.03
C ALA A 687 12.28 26.86 -46.15
N GLY A 688 12.28 26.29 -44.93
CA GLY A 688 11.20 26.44 -43.96
C GLY A 688 11.32 27.70 -43.10
N GLY A 689 10.20 28.15 -42.55
CA GLY A 689 10.14 29.36 -41.72
C GLY A 689 10.32 29.08 -40.22
N SER A 690 10.78 30.10 -39.48
CA SER A 690 10.73 30.14 -38.02
C SER A 690 9.29 30.04 -37.51
N GLY A 691 9.11 29.44 -36.34
CA GLY A 691 7.81 29.37 -35.68
C GLY A 691 7.35 30.75 -35.21
N SER A 692 6.04 30.96 -35.15
CA SER A 692 5.50 32.21 -34.61
C SER A 692 5.82 32.34 -33.12
N GLY A 693 6.17 33.54 -32.68
CA GLY A 693 6.30 33.83 -31.25
C GLY A 693 4.93 33.87 -30.55
N GLY A 694 4.90 33.61 -29.25
CA GLY A 694 3.70 33.62 -28.44
C GLY A 694 3.43 34.95 -27.76
N ALA A 695 2.18 35.17 -27.34
CA ALA A 695 1.75 36.43 -26.76
C ALA A 695 2.23 36.60 -25.30
N ILE A 696 2.49 37.85 -24.91
CA ILE A 696 2.77 38.26 -23.53
C ILE A 696 1.68 39.25 -23.10
N ASN A 697 0.96 38.96 -22.03
CA ASN A 697 -0.12 39.82 -21.54
C ASN A 697 0.03 40.10 -20.05
N VAL A 698 0.05 41.39 -19.67
CA VAL A 698 0.06 41.86 -18.28
C VAL A 698 -1.13 42.77 -18.08
N THR A 699 -2.11 42.35 -17.27
CA THR A 699 -3.38 43.08 -17.12
C THR A 699 -3.32 44.20 -16.07
N GLY A 700 -2.42 44.11 -15.10
CA GLY A 700 -2.21 45.14 -14.07
C GLY A 700 -1.03 46.06 -14.37
N SER A 701 -0.56 46.79 -13.34
CA SER A 701 0.66 47.58 -13.44
C SER A 701 1.91 46.69 -13.43
N LEU A 702 3.01 47.17 -14.02
CA LEU A 702 4.31 46.52 -14.06
C LEU A 702 5.36 47.50 -13.50
N THR A 703 5.98 47.13 -12.39
CA THR A 703 6.92 48.00 -11.66
C THR A 703 8.25 47.30 -11.41
N GLY A 704 9.36 48.02 -11.59
CA GLY A 704 10.70 47.56 -11.25
C GLY A 704 11.15 48.10 -9.90
N THR A 705 12.04 47.36 -9.26
CA THR A 705 12.73 47.77 -8.03
C THR A 705 14.09 48.36 -8.39
N SER A 706 14.35 49.61 -7.99
CA SER A 706 15.55 50.34 -8.39
C SER A 706 16.88 49.71 -7.93
N THR A 707 16.83 48.81 -6.93
CA THR A 707 18.00 48.20 -6.30
C THR A 707 18.24 46.73 -6.66
N THR A 708 17.21 46.00 -7.09
CA THR A 708 17.28 44.56 -7.31
C THR A 708 16.93 44.18 -8.74
N SER A 709 15.82 44.66 -9.32
CA SER A 709 15.54 44.47 -10.76
C SER A 709 14.73 45.62 -11.35
N ASN A 710 15.33 46.35 -12.30
CA ASN A 710 14.68 47.52 -12.92
C ASN A 710 14.71 47.53 -14.45
N ARG A 711 15.10 46.39 -15.06
CA ARG A 711 15.17 46.21 -16.52
C ARG A 711 14.30 45.03 -16.92
N LEU A 712 13.47 45.19 -17.94
CA LEU A 712 12.67 44.13 -18.54
C LEU A 712 13.06 43.94 -20.00
N GLN A 713 13.37 42.72 -20.40
CA GLN A 713 13.52 42.36 -21.81
C GLN A 713 12.36 41.47 -22.26
N LEU A 714 11.81 41.82 -23.42
CA LEU A 714 10.78 41.05 -24.09
C LEU A 714 11.39 40.36 -25.31
N SER A 715 11.12 39.07 -25.47
CA SER A 715 11.57 38.28 -26.63
C SER A 715 10.40 37.47 -27.15
N HIS A 716 9.55 38.11 -27.96
CA HIS A 716 8.21 37.61 -28.28
C HIS A 716 7.99 37.22 -29.74
N GLY A 717 9.00 37.36 -30.60
CA GLY A 717 8.89 37.04 -32.03
C GLY A 717 7.71 37.78 -32.68
N SER A 718 6.92 37.06 -33.47
CA SER A 718 5.69 37.59 -34.07
C SER A 718 4.48 37.71 -33.11
N GLY A 719 4.63 37.32 -31.84
CA GLY A 719 3.54 37.35 -30.85
C GLY A 719 3.24 38.77 -30.36
N ALA A 720 1.98 39.07 -30.08
CA ALA A 720 1.59 40.38 -29.55
C ALA A 720 1.95 40.51 -28.06
N VAL A 721 2.43 41.69 -27.66
CA VAL A 721 2.65 42.06 -26.27
C VAL A 721 1.63 43.12 -25.86
N THR A 722 0.96 42.89 -24.73
CA THR A 722 0.11 43.88 -24.08
C THR A 722 0.58 44.05 -22.63
N LEU A 723 0.98 45.26 -22.26
CA LEU A 723 1.35 45.63 -20.90
C LEU A 723 0.33 46.64 -20.35
N GLY A 724 0.04 46.63 -19.04
CA GLY A 724 -0.69 47.71 -18.39
C GLY A 724 0.19 48.95 -18.17
N ALA A 725 -0.01 49.69 -17.08
CA ALA A 725 0.86 50.80 -16.72
C ALA A 725 2.28 50.31 -16.36
N VAL A 726 3.33 50.94 -16.89
CA VAL A 726 4.73 50.51 -16.74
C VAL A 726 5.56 51.57 -16.00
N THR A 727 6.30 51.16 -14.98
CA THR A 727 7.30 51.98 -14.27
C THR A 727 8.59 51.18 -14.09
N LEU A 728 9.58 51.43 -14.95
CA LEU A 728 10.87 50.72 -14.96
C LEU A 728 12.04 51.69 -15.20
N GLY A 729 13.26 51.22 -15.03
CA GLY A 729 14.48 51.90 -15.47
C GLY A 729 14.66 51.72 -16.96
N GLU A 730 14.55 50.47 -17.43
CA GLU A 730 14.68 50.14 -18.85
C GLU A 730 13.64 49.10 -19.30
N LEU A 731 13.08 49.32 -20.48
CA LEU A 731 12.29 48.33 -21.21
C LEU A 731 12.97 48.06 -22.56
N ILE A 732 13.30 46.80 -22.82
CA ILE A 732 13.94 46.33 -24.06
C ILE A 732 12.90 45.55 -24.85
N THR A 733 12.53 46.08 -26.01
CA THR A 733 11.49 45.51 -26.90
C THR A 733 12.07 44.96 -28.20
N ALA A 734 13.25 45.43 -28.60
CA ALA A 734 14.04 44.87 -29.69
C ALA A 734 15.31 44.25 -29.11
N ASP A 735 15.52 42.94 -29.32
CA ASP A 735 16.70 42.25 -28.83
C ASP A 735 17.96 42.68 -29.62
N ALA A 736 18.80 43.52 -29.01
CA ALA A 736 20.06 43.99 -29.58
C ALA A 736 21.13 42.88 -29.72
N THR A 737 20.94 41.71 -29.10
CA THR A 737 21.90 40.60 -29.09
C THR A 737 21.66 39.55 -30.18
N GLY A 738 20.58 39.69 -30.96
CA GLY A 738 20.32 38.87 -32.15
C GLY A 738 19.71 37.49 -31.89
N VAL A 739 19.24 37.19 -30.67
CA VAL A 739 18.49 35.97 -30.34
C VAL A 739 17.05 36.06 -30.86
N ALA A 740 16.50 37.28 -30.99
CA ALA A 740 15.16 37.55 -31.52
C ALA A 740 15.15 38.61 -32.65
N ALA A 741 16.02 38.43 -33.66
CA ALA A 741 16.07 39.29 -34.87
C ALA A 741 14.72 39.40 -35.63
N ASP A 742 13.74 38.54 -35.29
CA ASP A 742 12.42 38.43 -35.91
C ASP A 742 11.26 38.87 -34.96
N SER A 743 11.52 39.67 -33.92
CA SER A 743 10.46 40.23 -33.04
C SER A 743 9.62 41.27 -33.79
N THR A 744 8.65 40.78 -34.55
CA THR A 744 7.76 41.54 -35.45
C THR A 744 6.39 41.82 -34.85
N GLY A 745 6.08 41.27 -33.67
CA GLY A 745 4.82 41.49 -32.98
C GLY A 745 4.65 42.91 -32.45
N ALA A 746 3.41 43.38 -32.38
CA ALA A 746 3.13 44.70 -31.81
C ALA A 746 3.27 44.69 -30.27
N VAL A 747 3.89 45.73 -29.72
CA VAL A 747 3.92 46.01 -28.28
C VAL A 747 2.94 47.13 -27.97
N THR A 748 1.92 46.83 -27.17
CA THR A 748 0.88 47.78 -26.75
C THR A 748 0.98 48.04 -25.25
N ILE A 749 0.98 49.32 -24.86
CA ILE A 749 1.01 49.74 -23.45
C ILE A 749 -0.31 50.44 -23.12
N ASN A 750 -1.09 49.82 -22.26
CA ASN A 750 -2.40 50.27 -21.81
C ASN A 750 -2.28 50.95 -20.45
N GLY A 751 -1.70 52.16 -20.43
CA GLY A 751 -1.53 52.93 -19.20
C GLY A 751 -0.43 53.97 -19.29
N ALA A 752 0.00 54.47 -18.13
CA ALA A 752 1.16 55.36 -18.05
C ALA A 752 2.44 54.58 -18.36
N LEU A 753 3.37 55.22 -19.08
CA LEU A 753 4.71 54.70 -19.36
C LEU A 753 5.75 55.62 -18.71
N ASN A 754 6.43 55.10 -17.68
CA ASN A 754 7.49 55.81 -16.96
C ASN A 754 8.78 55.00 -17.02
N LEU A 755 9.71 55.43 -17.87
CA LEU A 755 10.98 54.76 -18.14
C LEU A 755 12.14 55.74 -18.09
N THR A 756 13.34 55.26 -17.74
CA THR A 756 14.58 56.01 -18.01
C THR A 756 15.06 55.75 -19.45
N THR A 757 14.95 54.50 -19.92
CA THR A 757 15.40 54.07 -21.25
C THR A 757 14.36 53.14 -21.89
N LEU A 758 14.12 53.30 -23.19
CA LEU A 758 13.35 52.37 -24.03
C LEU A 758 14.26 51.97 -25.21
N THR A 759 14.51 50.67 -25.36
CA THR A 759 15.40 50.09 -26.37
C THR A 759 14.62 49.27 -27.40
#